data_AF-A0A8H4VL87-F1
#
_entry.id   AF-A0A8H4VL87-F1
#
_cell.length_a   1.000
_cell.length_b   1.000
_cell.length_c   1.000
_cell.angle_alpha   90.00
_cell.angle_beta   90.00
_cell.angle_gamma   90.00
#
_symmetry.space_group_name_H-M   'P 1'
#
loop_
_entity.id
_entity.type
_entity.pdbx_description
1 polymer ?
#
loop_
_entity_poly.entity_id
_entity_poly.type
_entity_poly.pdbx_seq_one_letter_code
_entity_poly.pdbx_strand_id
1 'polypeptide(L)'
;MAGMSTFSKVFLILYSVCCSLAAPAPPGTVDVALKTGTFRGVSSTSSGIDKFLAIPFATPPVGDLRFKAPVSIKKASSGIQDASKFGNACPQPADSGLGAPVAEDCLFLNVFRPTGLKSNAKLPVLFWIHGGAYTSGAASASPNDPTPIIQRSIAIGKPIIFVSTNYRLNTFGFLSSSAVQPQDLNVGLQDQTMALQFVQDNIAAFGGDPSKVTIFGQSAGAGSVEAHFLYPSSRSLFRAGISDSSTGPFKSSPNAATYDKANKPFSRLLQETGCSAGKGAVACLQKVPFETLLNISNTMIDNTLNSQLWQPSVGPPGSLIPEEASARILSGNFLHLPFLAGTNLNEGKGFSVSVRNLGLSGAAETARFKKFIGDLVIDNSTLTEDVLNEFATLFPANDPSLGAPFNTGDSLFERAAAWYTDQMFLSPRRFFFQHASALQPMFGYYFIEFIPGDDITLGVTHASELNLIFGTQTSVASVETSLANSMKDFYINFVNDLNPGPSWPAYTRESPRLMQLIRNNITLIPDVSLTDMAGIKSLKTSLLLLASLSTFTAASDVVTRAADPCAAIGQQTWVSPSAVRACYRSVKVNETEKANILDVIEKSLAFHTSTNYQARAPQPFTSDVHEDILLDIARIRKQKYASDYDLHIDISRSVKRLNDGHCSWSNQCYVTLFVNYLPLPLTLLTDRLGFQSVHIAPEAFSVASAEFGDAIKFWQDALPGQLKGKLESLAGAKVLLINGKPPFDAVNDNAQIAGSYQALGTRQNGFFSSYRLVSGSWTYLLGNFAQQGLPLSDQVVLTVQRKDHILPETFVLPYRSKISSASKKFSDTASWRAQSCKALDGTNGVDVYAEDIPSFSTFTTFQQQPPVKVRTQREHPVNVMLDDTPLSNVALPPVLAPSLPSVSGSYGAAQFYMAKDGKTGILALGSFSDGSYDRFLNALLEGLLSLKAKGATQLIVDVSNNGGGYICAAHYLHRIIAGPKASTVPQAGLDSTARNGPLAQLIVKKIVNEDADPEIQLLYNPLQWRDAKHVSFPKNADWLQPPVPVTINGRKDAFSQRLGQECQPEGFPTEPPQEALFDPKKVAIVSNGRCASSCSLFSIAMNKFEGSKTVVVGGKKDVKQQYCGTIGGQSTDFSTIDTEIKTAKLKNHTLAPPDLLVNGVFGITWRLAFGIDDPNQPAEWQNHQADVNLPLTEELANNPVAIWEEVIKRVL
;
A
#
# COMPACT_ATOMS: atom_id res chain seq x y z
N MET A 1 -27.36 39.62 -51.53
CA MET A 1 -28.22 40.81 -51.47
C MET A 1 -29.07 40.70 -50.21
N ALA A 2 -29.50 41.71 -49.45
CA ALA A 2 -29.10 43.12 -49.19
C ALA A 2 -29.86 43.55 -47.89
N GLY A 3 -29.68 44.68 -47.19
CA GLY A 3 -28.86 45.89 -47.36
C GLY A 3 -28.86 46.73 -46.05
N MET A 4 -28.56 48.04 -46.10
CA MET A 4 -28.24 48.92 -44.93
C MET A 4 -28.60 50.41 -45.25
N SER A 5 -28.66 51.43 -44.36
CA SER A 5 -28.88 51.64 -42.89
C SER A 5 -28.75 53.16 -42.56
N THR A 6 -29.43 53.79 -41.57
CA THR A 6 -29.31 55.27 -41.28
C THR A 6 -29.89 55.78 -39.91
N PHE A 7 -29.58 57.03 -39.42
CA PHE A 7 -30.06 57.65 -38.13
C PHE A 7 -29.86 59.22 -37.95
N SER A 8 -30.37 59.91 -36.88
CA SER A 8 -30.18 61.38 -36.52
C SER A 8 -30.39 61.84 -35.00
N LYS A 9 -30.48 63.16 -34.62
CA LYS A 9 -30.18 63.84 -33.27
C LYS A 9 -31.27 64.73 -32.53
N VAL A 10 -31.09 65.08 -31.20
CA VAL A 10 -31.56 66.33 -30.42
C VAL A 10 -30.93 66.44 -28.96
N PHE A 11 -31.25 67.43 -28.07
CA PHE A 11 -30.49 67.87 -26.84
C PHE A 11 -31.31 68.33 -25.57
N LEU A 12 -30.90 68.03 -24.31
CA LEU A 12 -31.30 68.72 -23.03
C LEU A 12 -30.38 68.37 -21.80
N ILE A 13 -30.65 68.91 -20.58
CA ILE A 13 -29.82 68.82 -19.33
C ILE A 13 -29.88 67.45 -18.62
N LEU A 14 -28.74 66.90 -18.16
CA LEU A 14 -28.67 65.82 -17.15
C LEU A 14 -27.26 65.65 -16.52
N TYR A 15 -27.18 64.84 -15.45
CA TYR A 15 -25.92 64.35 -14.84
C TYR A 15 -25.02 63.68 -15.88
N SER A 16 -23.69 63.89 -15.79
CA SER A 16 -22.72 63.12 -16.58
C SER A 16 -21.59 62.60 -15.68
N VAL A 17 -21.65 61.31 -15.35
CA VAL A 17 -20.51 60.59 -14.76
C VAL A 17 -19.45 60.44 -15.83
N CYS A 18 -18.25 60.99 -15.59
CA CYS A 18 -17.15 60.91 -16.55
C CYS A 18 -16.51 59.52 -16.52
N CYS A 19 -17.15 58.56 -17.19
CA CYS A 19 -16.59 57.22 -17.43
C CYS A 19 -15.34 57.31 -18.31
N SER A 20 -14.19 57.41 -17.66
CA SER A 20 -12.88 57.21 -18.30
C SER A 20 -12.81 55.78 -18.82
N LEU A 21 -13.02 55.60 -20.13
CA LEU A 21 -12.83 54.32 -20.81
C LEU A 21 -11.35 53.94 -20.73
N ALA A 22 -11.02 53.08 -19.77
CA ALA A 22 -9.71 52.46 -19.68
C ALA A 22 -9.44 51.69 -20.97
N ALA A 23 -8.29 51.93 -21.59
CA ALA A 23 -7.86 51.14 -22.74
C ALA A 23 -7.77 49.66 -22.33
N PRO A 24 -8.26 48.72 -23.15
CA PRO A 24 -8.20 47.30 -22.82
C PRO A 24 -6.74 46.87 -22.62
N ALA A 25 -6.49 46.09 -21.57
CA ALA A 25 -5.16 45.58 -21.26
C ALA A 25 -4.62 44.73 -22.44
N PRO A 26 -3.29 44.75 -22.71
CA PRO A 26 -2.70 43.90 -23.74
C PRO A 26 -3.09 42.41 -23.59
N PRO A 27 -3.31 41.68 -24.69
CA PRO A 27 -3.66 40.26 -24.64
C PRO A 27 -2.69 39.44 -23.76
N GLY A 28 -3.23 38.65 -22.84
CA GLY A 28 -2.44 37.87 -21.87
C GLY A 28 -1.97 38.65 -20.63
N THR A 29 -2.41 39.90 -20.42
CA THR A 29 -2.12 40.68 -19.21
C THR A 29 -3.40 41.04 -18.45
N VAL A 30 -3.26 41.31 -17.14
CA VAL A 30 -4.39 41.64 -16.25
C VAL A 30 -3.96 42.65 -15.19
N ASP A 31 -4.76 43.71 -15.01
CA ASP A 31 -4.45 44.81 -14.10
C ASP A 31 -5.28 44.73 -12.81
N VAL A 32 -4.65 44.94 -11.64
CA VAL A 32 -5.30 45.07 -10.34
C VAL A 32 -4.87 46.36 -9.65
N ALA A 33 -5.84 47.19 -9.26
CA ALA A 33 -5.61 48.45 -8.57
C ALA A 33 -5.67 48.28 -7.04
N LEU A 34 -4.59 48.68 -6.36
CA LEU A 34 -4.40 48.63 -4.91
C LEU A 34 -4.21 50.02 -4.32
N LYS A 35 -4.20 50.13 -2.98
CA LYS A 35 -3.87 51.37 -2.26
C LYS A 35 -2.43 51.85 -2.54
N THR A 36 -1.53 50.94 -2.93
CA THR A 36 -0.11 51.19 -3.21
C THR A 36 0.20 51.41 -4.70
N GLY A 37 -0.78 51.31 -5.59
CA GLY A 37 -0.62 51.46 -7.05
C GLY A 37 -1.41 50.42 -7.85
N THR A 38 -1.28 50.46 -9.17
CA THR A 38 -1.87 49.45 -10.08
C THR A 38 -0.79 48.48 -10.56
N PHE A 39 -1.05 47.18 -10.48
CA PHE A 39 -0.10 46.12 -10.80
C PHE A 39 -0.59 45.27 -11.98
N ARG A 40 0.26 45.03 -12.98
CA ARG A 40 -0.03 44.25 -14.19
C ARG A 40 0.57 42.85 -14.10
N GLY A 41 -0.27 41.86 -13.85
CA GLY A 41 0.07 40.45 -13.87
C GLY A 41 -0.05 39.82 -15.26
N VAL A 42 0.37 38.56 -15.35
CA VAL A 42 0.22 37.70 -16.53
C VAL A 42 -1.03 36.84 -16.37
N SER A 43 -1.86 36.75 -17.40
CA SER A 43 -3.05 35.89 -17.45
C SER A 43 -2.84 34.73 -18.41
N SER A 44 -2.78 33.50 -17.88
CA SER A 44 -2.49 32.28 -18.64
C SER A 44 -3.75 31.43 -18.80
N THR A 45 -4.40 31.53 -19.96
CA THR A 45 -5.59 30.73 -20.30
C THR A 45 -5.30 29.23 -20.43
N SER A 46 -4.06 28.84 -20.76
CA SER A 46 -3.63 27.45 -20.88
C SER A 46 -3.41 26.76 -19.53
N SER A 47 -2.96 27.48 -18.51
CA SER A 47 -2.84 26.95 -17.14
C SER A 47 -4.09 27.23 -16.28
N GLY A 48 -4.93 28.18 -16.70
CA GLY A 48 -6.11 28.64 -15.96
C GLY A 48 -5.81 29.66 -14.86
N ILE A 49 -4.58 30.20 -14.79
CA ILE A 49 -4.07 31.00 -13.66
C ILE A 49 -3.61 32.41 -14.09
N ASP A 50 -4.02 33.43 -13.32
CA ASP A 50 -3.38 34.75 -13.31
C ASP A 50 -2.22 34.74 -12.28
N LYS A 51 -1.04 35.25 -12.67
CA LYS A 51 0.14 35.39 -11.80
C LYS A 51 0.51 36.88 -11.67
N PHE A 52 0.55 37.39 -10.43
CA PHE A 52 1.04 38.73 -10.09
C PHE A 52 2.24 38.57 -9.16
N LEU A 53 3.43 38.86 -9.66
CA LEU A 53 4.70 38.62 -8.99
C LEU A 53 5.33 39.96 -8.56
N ALA A 54 6.25 39.94 -7.59
CA ALA A 54 6.98 41.14 -7.13
C ALA A 54 6.13 42.29 -6.55
N ILE A 55 4.97 42.03 -5.94
CA ILE A 55 4.17 43.09 -5.31
C ILE A 55 4.83 43.50 -3.98
N PRO A 56 5.29 44.75 -3.81
CA PRO A 56 5.95 45.18 -2.57
C PRO A 56 4.91 45.37 -1.45
N PHE A 57 5.16 44.77 -0.28
CA PHE A 57 4.31 44.92 0.90
C PHE A 57 4.85 45.92 1.94
N ALA A 58 6.16 46.20 1.89
CA ALA A 58 6.85 47.13 2.79
C ALA A 58 7.80 48.07 2.02
N THR A 59 8.29 49.09 2.71
CA THR A 59 9.39 49.94 2.24
C THR A 59 10.70 49.13 2.21
N PRO A 60 11.57 49.28 1.19
CA PRO A 60 12.84 48.56 1.11
C PRO A 60 13.68 48.72 2.39
N PRO A 61 14.13 47.62 3.03
CA PRO A 61 14.78 47.64 4.35
C PRO A 61 16.29 47.97 4.25
N VAL A 62 16.63 49.01 3.49
CA VAL A 62 18.01 49.40 3.13
C VAL A 62 18.57 50.48 4.06
N GLY A 63 19.90 50.54 4.20
CA GLY A 63 20.59 51.59 4.97
C GLY A 63 20.14 51.66 6.43
N ASP A 64 19.61 52.81 6.86
CA ASP A 64 19.11 53.01 8.23
C ASP A 64 17.89 52.12 8.58
N LEU A 65 17.22 51.51 7.57
CA LEU A 65 16.16 50.50 7.76
C LEU A 65 16.69 49.05 7.81
N ARG A 66 17.98 48.82 7.57
CA ARG A 66 18.59 47.49 7.76
C ARG A 66 18.46 47.09 9.23
N PHE A 67 18.06 45.84 9.47
CA PHE A 67 17.70 45.29 10.80
C PHE A 67 16.55 46.01 11.53
N LYS A 68 15.78 46.88 10.87
CA LYS A 68 14.61 47.54 11.49
C LYS A 68 13.32 46.79 11.20
N ALA A 69 12.34 46.94 12.10
CA ALA A 69 10.96 46.55 11.84
C ALA A 69 10.48 47.10 10.47
N PRO A 70 9.74 46.31 9.66
CA PRO A 70 9.30 46.75 8.34
C PRO A 70 8.38 47.96 8.41
N VAL A 71 8.54 48.88 7.46
CA VAL A 71 7.75 50.12 7.40
C VAL A 71 6.73 50.04 6.27
N SER A 72 5.44 50.11 6.59
CA SER A 72 4.34 50.06 5.61
C SER A 72 4.48 51.14 4.53
N ILE A 73 4.14 50.80 3.28
CA ILE A 73 4.23 51.71 2.13
C ILE A 73 3.19 52.84 2.26
N LYS A 74 3.64 54.08 2.48
CA LYS A 74 2.76 55.25 2.70
C LYS A 74 2.40 56.03 1.43
N LYS A 75 3.09 55.79 0.31
CA LYS A 75 2.91 56.52 -0.95
C LYS A 75 2.61 55.54 -2.08
N ALA A 76 1.50 55.75 -2.79
CA ALA A 76 1.18 54.98 -3.98
C ALA A 76 2.20 55.25 -5.10
N SER A 77 2.54 54.20 -5.84
CA SER A 77 3.31 54.29 -7.08
C SER A 77 2.48 54.96 -8.19
N SER A 78 3.15 55.74 -9.05
CA SER A 78 2.52 56.45 -10.17
C SER A 78 2.57 55.60 -11.44
N GLY A 79 1.42 55.35 -12.05
CA GLY A 79 1.31 54.50 -13.24
C GLY A 79 1.21 53.02 -12.91
N ILE A 80 1.19 52.18 -13.95
CA ILE A 80 1.02 50.73 -13.83
C ILE A 80 2.40 50.09 -13.64
N GLN A 81 2.55 49.33 -12.56
CA GLN A 81 3.76 48.58 -12.23
C GLN A 81 3.74 47.21 -12.91
N ASP A 82 4.88 46.75 -13.42
CA ASP A 82 5.04 45.39 -13.95
C ASP A 82 5.06 44.37 -12.80
N ALA A 83 4.17 43.38 -12.86
CA ALA A 83 4.07 42.27 -11.92
C ALA A 83 4.16 40.91 -12.65
N SER A 84 4.91 40.86 -13.77
CA SER A 84 5.07 39.65 -14.60
C SER A 84 6.23 38.74 -14.19
N LYS A 85 7.11 39.17 -13.28
CA LYS A 85 8.35 38.49 -12.88
C LYS A 85 8.55 38.55 -11.37
N PHE A 86 9.23 37.56 -10.79
CA PHE A 86 9.58 37.57 -9.38
C PHE A 86 10.52 38.74 -9.04
N GLY A 87 10.35 39.29 -7.83
CA GLY A 87 11.26 40.26 -7.22
C GLY A 87 12.42 39.55 -6.52
N ASN A 88 13.41 40.31 -6.06
CA ASN A 88 14.62 39.74 -5.46
C ASN A 88 14.33 38.85 -4.25
N ALA A 89 15.07 37.75 -4.11
CA ALA A 89 15.16 36.98 -2.88
C ALA A 89 15.91 37.77 -1.79
N CYS A 90 15.58 37.51 -0.52
CA CYS A 90 16.21 38.21 0.60
C CYS A 90 17.66 37.73 0.87
N PRO A 91 18.49 38.52 1.58
CA PRO A 91 19.94 38.29 1.71
C PRO A 91 20.33 36.92 2.32
N GLN A 92 20.96 36.08 1.49
CA GLN A 92 21.34 34.69 1.79
C GLN A 92 22.48 34.23 0.86
N PRO A 93 23.04 33.01 1.01
CA PRO A 93 23.89 32.40 0.00
C PRO A 93 23.18 32.31 -1.35
N ALA A 94 23.77 32.86 -2.41
CA ALA A 94 23.12 32.92 -3.72
C ALA A 94 23.13 31.55 -4.42
N ASP A 95 21.95 31.05 -4.80
CA ASP A 95 21.78 29.83 -5.59
C ASP A 95 20.80 30.02 -6.76
N SER A 96 21.02 29.25 -7.82
CA SER A 96 20.17 29.15 -9.01
C SER A 96 18.73 28.71 -8.71
N GLY A 97 18.51 27.85 -7.71
CA GLY A 97 17.20 27.35 -7.30
C GLY A 97 16.30 28.40 -6.66
N LEU A 98 16.84 29.54 -6.23
CA LEU A 98 16.08 30.66 -5.65
C LEU A 98 15.13 31.33 -6.66
N GLY A 99 15.39 31.19 -7.96
CA GLY A 99 14.54 31.73 -9.04
C GLY A 99 14.56 33.27 -9.19
N ALA A 100 15.34 33.98 -8.38
CA ALA A 100 15.50 35.44 -8.43
C ALA A 100 16.89 35.87 -7.90
N PRO A 101 17.39 37.07 -8.27
CA PRO A 101 18.60 37.64 -7.68
C PRO A 101 18.45 37.90 -6.18
N VAL A 102 19.56 38.00 -5.44
CA VAL A 102 19.58 38.30 -4.01
C VAL A 102 19.82 39.80 -3.78
N ALA A 103 19.01 40.45 -2.95
CA ALA A 103 19.18 41.86 -2.57
C ALA A 103 18.55 42.18 -1.20
N GLU A 104 18.88 43.34 -0.60
CA GLU A 104 18.16 43.85 0.58
C GLU A 104 16.73 44.32 0.24
N ASP A 105 16.53 44.91 -0.94
CA ASP A 105 15.18 45.21 -1.45
C ASP A 105 14.52 43.92 -1.96
N CYS A 106 13.86 43.22 -1.03
CA CYS A 106 13.32 41.87 -1.23
C CYS A 106 11.92 41.67 -0.64
N LEU A 107 11.30 42.71 -0.04
CA LEU A 107 10.03 42.63 0.71
C LEU A 107 8.81 42.62 -0.23
N PHE A 108 8.79 41.58 -1.07
CA PHE A 108 7.78 41.30 -2.07
C PHE A 108 6.95 40.06 -1.71
N LEU A 109 5.70 40.08 -2.14
CA LEU A 109 4.83 38.91 -2.20
C LEU A 109 4.28 38.72 -3.61
N ASN A 110 3.79 37.51 -3.87
CA ASN A 110 3.28 37.08 -5.16
C ASN A 110 1.86 36.53 -4.96
N VAL A 111 0.93 36.89 -5.84
CA VAL A 111 -0.47 36.42 -5.82
C VAL A 111 -0.73 35.57 -7.06
N PHE A 112 -1.19 34.34 -6.84
CA PHE A 112 -1.58 33.40 -7.88
C PHE A 112 -3.07 33.07 -7.69
N ARG A 113 -3.88 33.20 -8.74
CA ARG A 113 -5.33 32.99 -8.64
C ARG A 113 -5.91 32.38 -9.93
N PRO A 114 -7.08 31.72 -9.86
CA PRO A 114 -7.85 31.38 -11.06
C PRO A 114 -8.08 32.59 -11.99
N THR A 115 -7.98 32.35 -13.30
CA THR A 115 -8.24 33.35 -14.36
C THR A 115 -9.66 33.94 -14.28
N GLY A 116 -9.79 35.21 -14.67
CA GLY A 116 -11.10 35.87 -14.80
C GLY A 116 -11.80 36.24 -13.49
N LEU A 117 -11.14 36.07 -12.34
CA LEU A 117 -11.72 36.42 -11.04
C LEU A 117 -11.98 37.92 -10.88
N LYS A 118 -13.17 38.23 -10.34
CA LYS A 118 -13.60 39.58 -9.96
C LYS A 118 -13.26 39.84 -8.49
N SER A 119 -13.06 41.10 -8.14
CA SER A 119 -12.76 41.54 -6.76
C SER A 119 -13.85 41.18 -5.72
N ASN A 120 -15.08 40.88 -6.16
CA ASN A 120 -16.16 40.43 -5.29
C ASN A 120 -16.28 38.90 -5.12
N ALA A 121 -15.33 38.11 -5.62
CA ALA A 121 -15.41 36.64 -5.61
C ALA A 121 -15.29 36.00 -4.20
N LYS A 122 -14.58 36.64 -3.27
CA LYS A 122 -14.41 36.19 -1.86
C LYS A 122 -13.91 34.75 -1.69
N LEU A 123 -12.90 34.37 -2.47
CA LEU A 123 -12.24 33.07 -2.34
C LEU A 123 -11.35 33.00 -1.08
N PRO A 124 -11.23 31.83 -0.43
CA PRO A 124 -10.21 31.59 0.59
C PRO A 124 -8.79 31.84 0.08
N VAL A 125 -7.90 32.20 1.00
CA VAL A 125 -6.52 32.60 0.69
C VAL A 125 -5.55 31.70 1.44
N LEU A 126 -4.73 30.94 0.70
CA LEU A 126 -3.63 30.15 1.24
C LEU A 126 -2.34 30.97 1.19
N PHE A 127 -1.78 31.33 2.35
CA PHE A 127 -0.61 32.20 2.46
C PHE A 127 0.63 31.40 2.85
N TRP A 128 1.56 31.24 1.91
CA TRP A 128 2.78 30.44 2.01
C TRP A 128 3.98 31.24 2.54
N ILE A 129 4.58 30.69 3.60
CA ILE A 129 5.84 31.10 4.21
C ILE A 129 6.86 29.98 3.95
N HIS A 130 7.89 30.26 3.16
CA HIS A 130 8.88 29.24 2.78
C HIS A 130 9.77 28.82 3.97
N GLY A 131 10.24 27.57 3.92
CA GLY A 131 11.29 27.05 4.79
C GLY A 131 12.69 27.60 4.48
N GLY A 132 13.72 26.93 5.01
CA GLY A 132 15.13 27.31 4.85
C GLY A 132 15.84 27.76 6.14
N ALA A 133 15.53 27.13 7.28
CA ALA A 133 16.24 27.28 8.56
C ALA A 133 16.44 28.73 9.07
N TYR A 134 15.59 29.68 8.65
CA TYR A 134 15.74 31.13 8.89
C TYR A 134 16.99 31.78 8.25
N THR A 135 17.76 31.06 7.45
CA THR A 135 19.02 31.51 6.83
C THR A 135 19.02 31.49 5.30
N SER A 136 18.13 30.72 4.67
CA SER A 136 17.92 30.64 3.21
C SER A 136 16.43 30.45 2.83
N GLY A 137 16.14 30.34 1.54
CA GLY A 137 14.80 30.14 0.97
C GLY A 137 14.26 31.39 0.24
N ALA A 138 13.31 31.18 -0.67
CA ALA A 138 12.65 32.26 -1.40
C ALA A 138 11.23 31.88 -1.88
N ALA A 139 10.35 32.87 -1.99
CA ALA A 139 9.00 32.72 -2.55
C ALA A 139 8.97 32.49 -4.07
N SER A 140 10.11 32.68 -4.73
CA SER A 140 10.37 32.53 -6.17
C SER A 140 11.01 31.19 -6.56
N ALA A 141 11.38 30.35 -5.59
CA ALA A 141 12.06 29.09 -5.86
C ALA A 141 11.15 28.10 -6.62
N SER A 142 11.68 27.45 -7.66
CA SER A 142 10.87 26.61 -8.56
C SER A 142 10.10 25.45 -7.91
N PRO A 143 10.57 24.81 -6.81
CA PRO A 143 9.79 23.80 -6.09
C PRO A 143 8.51 24.34 -5.40
N ASN A 144 8.32 25.66 -5.34
CA ASN A 144 7.19 26.32 -4.66
C ASN A 144 6.08 26.80 -5.63
N ASP A 145 6.02 26.36 -6.90
CA ASP A 145 4.96 26.81 -7.83
C ASP A 145 3.58 26.27 -7.40
N PRO A 146 2.61 27.13 -7.03
CA PRO A 146 1.29 26.70 -6.58
C PRO A 146 0.36 26.23 -7.71
N THR A 147 0.82 26.20 -8.97
CA THR A 147 0.01 25.83 -10.14
C THR A 147 -0.76 24.51 -9.93
N PRO A 148 -0.17 23.41 -9.44
CA PRO A 148 -0.90 22.14 -9.26
C PRO A 148 -1.98 22.18 -8.18
N ILE A 149 -1.75 22.85 -7.05
CA ILE A 149 -2.76 22.98 -5.98
C ILE A 149 -3.89 23.94 -6.38
N ILE A 150 -3.60 25.02 -7.10
CA ILE A 150 -4.64 25.91 -7.65
C ILE A 150 -5.48 25.17 -8.68
N GLN A 151 -4.87 24.44 -9.62
CA GLN A 151 -5.59 23.63 -10.61
C GLN A 151 -6.47 22.57 -9.94
N ARG A 152 -5.96 21.87 -8.91
CA ARG A 152 -6.78 20.93 -8.13
C ARG A 152 -7.95 21.62 -7.42
N SER A 153 -7.73 22.80 -6.84
CA SER A 153 -8.79 23.58 -6.16
C SER A 153 -9.94 23.99 -7.09
N ILE A 154 -9.62 24.33 -8.35
CA ILE A 154 -10.61 24.58 -9.40
C ILE A 154 -11.35 23.27 -9.74
N ALA A 155 -10.60 22.18 -9.96
CA ALA A 155 -11.15 20.88 -10.38
C ALA A 155 -12.11 20.25 -9.35
N ILE A 156 -11.91 20.47 -8.05
CA ILE A 156 -12.81 19.98 -6.99
C ILE A 156 -13.90 21.00 -6.58
N GLY A 157 -14.02 22.12 -7.29
CA GLY A 157 -15.05 23.14 -7.02
C GLY A 157 -14.83 23.98 -5.75
N LYS A 158 -13.61 24.00 -5.20
CA LYS A 158 -13.22 24.76 -4.00
C LYS A 158 -12.05 25.72 -4.28
N PRO A 159 -12.17 26.62 -5.28
CA PRO A 159 -11.04 27.42 -5.77
C PRO A 159 -10.45 28.33 -4.69
N ILE A 160 -9.12 28.35 -4.59
CA ILE A 160 -8.37 29.20 -3.66
C ILE A 160 -7.54 30.25 -4.40
N ILE A 161 -7.18 31.33 -3.70
CA ILE A 161 -6.06 32.19 -4.07
C ILE A 161 -4.84 31.75 -3.26
N PHE A 162 -3.68 31.67 -3.90
CA PHE A 162 -2.41 31.41 -3.23
C PHE A 162 -1.57 32.67 -3.18
N VAL A 163 -0.91 32.93 -2.06
CA VAL A 163 0.00 34.05 -1.86
C VAL A 163 1.32 33.51 -1.33
N SER A 164 2.45 33.76 -1.98
CA SER A 164 3.78 33.46 -1.42
C SER A 164 4.50 34.75 -1.03
N THR A 165 5.11 34.77 0.16
CA THR A 165 5.87 35.94 0.65
C THR A 165 7.35 35.63 0.82
N ASN A 166 8.20 36.58 0.44
CA ASN A 166 9.55 36.64 1.02
C ASN A 166 9.47 37.21 2.45
N TYR A 167 10.51 36.96 3.23
CA TYR A 167 10.81 37.62 4.49
C TYR A 167 12.33 37.71 4.68
N ARG A 168 12.84 38.66 5.46
CA ARG A 168 14.30 38.74 5.69
C ARG A 168 14.78 37.50 6.46
N LEU A 169 15.91 36.98 5.99
CA LEU A 169 16.61 35.81 6.50
C LEU A 169 17.96 36.23 7.09
N ASN A 170 18.72 35.26 7.62
CA ASN A 170 20.14 35.43 7.91
C ASN A 170 20.33 36.55 8.97
N THR A 171 21.53 37.16 9.04
CA THR A 171 21.77 38.36 9.87
C THR A 171 20.77 39.49 9.57
N PHE A 172 20.28 39.61 8.34
CA PHE A 172 19.40 40.70 7.92
C PHE A 172 17.98 40.61 8.51
N GLY A 173 17.51 39.40 8.83
CA GLY A 173 16.20 39.12 9.42
C GLY A 173 16.21 38.77 10.90
N PHE A 174 17.32 38.20 11.39
CA PHE A 174 17.40 37.57 12.72
C PHE A 174 18.59 38.03 13.57
N LEU A 175 19.17 39.20 13.25
CA LEU A 175 20.14 39.89 14.12
C LEU A 175 19.62 39.95 15.56
N SER A 176 20.29 39.22 16.45
CA SER A 176 19.89 39.06 17.85
C SER A 176 21.04 39.53 18.74
N SER A 177 20.75 40.45 19.65
CA SER A 177 21.71 41.07 20.59
C SER A 177 20.96 41.97 21.56
N SER A 178 21.52 42.22 22.75
CA SER A 178 21.08 43.27 23.67
C SER A 178 21.30 44.71 23.14
N ALA A 179 22.09 44.89 22.08
CA ALA A 179 22.25 46.15 21.37
C ALA A 179 21.14 46.43 20.33
N VAL A 180 20.41 45.39 19.90
CA VAL A 180 19.21 45.55 19.06
C VAL A 180 18.06 46.03 19.96
N GLN A 181 17.24 46.96 19.45
CA GLN A 181 16.09 47.46 20.23
C GLN A 181 15.01 46.37 20.33
N PRO A 182 14.19 46.31 21.39
CA PRO A 182 13.23 45.22 21.58
C PRO A 182 12.29 45.06 20.37
N GLN A 183 11.76 46.16 19.85
CA GLN A 183 10.90 46.19 18.67
C GLN A 183 11.61 45.90 17.33
N ASP A 184 12.94 45.89 17.32
CA ASP A 184 13.78 45.56 16.14
C ASP A 184 14.35 44.12 16.21
N LEU A 185 13.93 43.30 17.19
CA LEU A 185 14.26 41.88 17.23
C LEU A 185 13.34 41.07 16.30
N ASN A 186 13.88 40.00 15.72
CA ASN A 186 13.13 39.02 14.91
C ASN A 186 12.39 39.63 13.70
N VAL A 187 13.00 40.59 13.01
CA VAL A 187 12.35 41.36 11.93
C VAL A 187 11.89 40.51 10.75
N GLY A 188 12.48 39.33 10.52
CA GLY A 188 11.97 38.36 9.54
C GLY A 188 10.56 37.86 9.85
N LEU A 189 10.21 37.65 11.12
CA LEU A 189 8.81 37.35 11.51
C LEU A 189 7.92 38.59 11.36
N GLN A 190 8.45 39.78 11.65
CA GLN A 190 7.70 41.03 11.46
C GLN A 190 7.42 41.32 9.97
N ASP A 191 8.31 40.93 9.05
CA ASP A 191 8.09 41.01 7.60
C ASP A 191 6.90 40.17 7.18
N GLN A 192 6.81 38.94 7.67
CA GLN A 192 5.65 38.06 7.47
C GLN A 192 4.37 38.70 8.06
N THR A 193 4.46 39.31 9.25
CA THR A 193 3.35 40.08 9.83
C THR A 193 2.94 41.25 8.93
N MET A 194 3.87 41.99 8.35
CA MET A 194 3.58 43.10 7.41
C MET A 194 2.99 42.60 6.09
N ALA A 195 3.45 41.47 5.56
CA ALA A 195 2.87 40.82 4.39
C ALA A 195 1.43 40.34 4.66
N LEU A 196 1.16 39.77 5.84
CA LEU A 196 -0.19 39.41 6.28
C LEU A 196 -1.09 40.64 6.48
N GLN A 197 -0.56 41.73 7.02
CA GLN A 197 -1.26 43.01 7.11
C GLN A 197 -1.60 43.57 5.70
N PHE A 198 -0.67 43.50 4.76
CA PHE A 198 -0.91 43.85 3.36
C PHE A 198 -2.02 42.98 2.74
N VAL A 199 -2.01 41.67 2.98
CA VAL A 199 -3.05 40.74 2.50
C VAL A 199 -4.41 41.11 3.06
N GLN A 200 -4.54 41.33 4.38
CA GLN A 200 -5.77 41.83 5.01
C GLN A 200 -6.28 43.12 4.34
N ASP A 201 -5.37 44.06 4.05
CA ASP A 201 -5.72 45.40 3.58
C ASP A 201 -5.94 45.50 2.06
N ASN A 202 -5.59 44.46 1.26
CA ASN A 202 -5.57 44.51 -0.21
C ASN A 202 -6.12 43.26 -0.95
N ILE A 203 -6.16 42.05 -0.35
CA ILE A 203 -6.42 40.80 -1.11
C ILE A 203 -7.81 40.74 -1.78
N ALA A 204 -8.77 41.50 -1.27
CA ALA A 204 -10.08 41.70 -1.88
C ALA A 204 -10.00 42.25 -3.32
N ALA A 205 -9.01 43.09 -3.65
CA ALA A 205 -8.82 43.58 -5.02
C ALA A 205 -8.49 42.44 -6.01
N PHE A 206 -7.82 41.39 -5.54
CA PHE A 206 -7.52 40.18 -6.32
C PHE A 206 -8.69 39.18 -6.35
N GLY A 207 -9.75 39.39 -5.56
CA GLY A 207 -10.91 38.49 -5.42
C GLY A 207 -10.88 37.58 -4.20
N GLY A 208 -9.90 37.75 -3.31
CA GLY A 208 -9.80 36.98 -2.07
C GLY A 208 -10.69 37.51 -0.95
N ASP A 209 -10.97 36.68 0.05
CA ASP A 209 -11.67 37.05 1.26
C ASP A 209 -10.66 37.23 2.42
N PRO A 210 -10.42 38.46 2.91
CA PRO A 210 -9.47 38.68 4.00
C PRO A 210 -9.87 37.98 5.30
N SER A 211 -11.17 37.68 5.53
CA SER A 211 -11.59 36.88 6.69
C SER A 211 -11.36 35.37 6.51
N LYS A 212 -10.78 34.94 5.37
CA LYS A 212 -10.49 33.53 5.04
C LYS A 212 -9.04 33.27 4.66
N VAL A 213 -8.11 34.02 5.25
CA VAL A 213 -6.66 33.73 5.15
C VAL A 213 -6.31 32.55 6.06
N THR A 214 -5.72 31.51 5.48
CA THR A 214 -5.07 30.40 6.18
C THR A 214 -3.58 30.50 5.90
N ILE A 215 -2.76 30.58 6.95
CA ILE A 215 -1.30 30.60 6.80
C ILE A 215 -0.75 29.18 6.69
N PHE A 216 0.30 29.00 5.91
CA PHE A 216 0.92 27.71 5.61
C PHE A 216 2.44 27.90 5.51
N GLY A 217 3.20 27.00 6.09
CA GLY A 217 4.65 26.95 5.88
C GLY A 217 5.21 25.57 6.16
N GLN A 218 6.45 25.36 5.72
CA GLN A 218 7.22 24.15 5.94
C GLN A 218 8.54 24.48 6.66
N SER A 219 9.04 23.61 7.54
CA SER A 219 10.31 23.82 8.27
C SER A 219 10.32 25.13 9.07
N ALA A 220 11.29 26.03 8.87
CA ALA A 220 11.29 27.39 9.43
C ALA A 220 10.03 28.20 9.07
N GLY A 221 9.35 27.91 7.96
CA GLY A 221 8.04 28.45 7.62
C GLY A 221 6.92 27.88 8.48
N ALA A 222 6.98 26.60 8.84
CA ALA A 222 6.05 25.96 9.77
C ALA A 222 6.23 26.46 11.21
N GLY A 223 7.48 26.66 11.63
CA GLY A 223 7.82 27.34 12.88
C GLY A 223 7.41 28.81 12.88
N SER A 224 7.50 29.50 11.73
CA SER A 224 6.95 30.85 11.56
C SER A 224 5.42 30.87 11.74
N VAL A 225 4.68 29.92 11.15
CA VAL A 225 3.23 29.77 11.35
C VAL A 225 2.90 29.55 12.83
N GLU A 226 3.63 28.68 13.52
CA GLU A 226 3.47 28.44 14.96
C GLU A 226 3.81 29.70 15.80
N ALA A 227 4.82 30.48 15.39
CA ALA A 227 5.15 31.75 16.03
C ALA A 227 4.03 32.80 15.89
N HIS A 228 3.35 32.90 14.74
CA HIS A 228 2.19 33.80 14.60
C HIS A 228 0.98 33.39 15.44
N PHE A 229 0.85 32.11 15.80
CA PHE A 229 -0.15 31.64 16.77
C PHE A 229 0.24 31.99 18.21
N LEU A 230 1.50 31.78 18.59
CA LEU A 230 1.99 31.98 19.96
C LEU A 230 2.22 33.46 20.31
N TYR A 231 2.63 34.27 19.34
CA TYR A 231 2.92 35.70 19.48
C TYR A 231 2.01 36.53 18.53
N PRO A 232 0.68 36.46 18.71
CA PRO A 232 -0.26 37.03 17.76
C PRO A 232 -0.21 38.56 17.73
N SER A 233 -0.43 39.12 16.54
CA SER A 233 -0.61 40.56 16.37
C SER A 233 -1.88 41.06 17.07
N SER A 234 -1.92 42.35 17.42
CA SER A 234 -3.09 42.98 18.06
C SER A 234 -4.36 43.03 17.19
N ARG A 235 -4.25 42.74 15.88
CA ARG A 235 -5.39 42.35 15.04
C ARG A 235 -5.28 40.90 14.60
N SER A 236 -6.42 40.23 14.42
CA SER A 236 -6.47 38.95 13.68
C SER A 236 -6.02 39.20 12.24
N LEU A 237 -5.14 38.32 11.74
CA LEU A 237 -4.56 38.38 10.39
C LEU A 237 -4.86 37.13 9.55
N PHE A 238 -5.38 36.08 10.17
CA PHE A 238 -5.68 34.77 9.59
C PHE A 238 -6.69 34.03 10.48
N ARG A 239 -7.30 32.97 9.94
CA ARG A 239 -8.31 32.14 10.61
C ARG A 239 -7.88 30.69 10.86
N ALA A 240 -6.74 30.26 10.33
CA ALA A 240 -6.17 28.92 10.53
C ALA A 240 -4.68 28.87 10.14
N GLY A 241 -3.98 27.82 10.58
CA GLY A 241 -2.57 27.56 10.26
C GLY A 241 -2.33 26.14 9.75
N ILE A 242 -1.35 25.98 8.84
CA ILE A 242 -0.79 24.71 8.38
C ILE A 242 0.73 24.73 8.62
N SER A 243 1.27 23.75 9.33
CA SER A 243 2.67 23.67 9.73
C SER A 243 3.28 22.30 9.42
N ASP A 244 3.96 22.20 8.28
CA ASP A 244 4.61 20.97 7.81
C ASP A 244 6.03 20.90 8.36
N SER A 245 6.36 19.88 9.15
CA SER A 245 7.67 19.73 9.79
C SER A 245 8.08 20.95 10.65
N SER A 246 7.17 21.44 11.51
CA SER A 246 7.52 22.50 12.48
C SER A 246 8.59 22.02 13.46
N THR A 247 9.53 22.89 13.81
CA THR A 247 10.57 22.64 14.82
C THR A 247 10.15 23.02 16.24
N GLY A 248 8.84 23.14 16.46
CA GLY A 248 8.31 24.24 17.27
C GLY A 248 8.57 25.57 16.56
N PRO A 249 8.22 26.72 17.15
CA PRO A 249 8.49 28.01 16.52
C PRO A 249 10.01 28.23 16.39
N PHE A 250 10.77 27.92 17.44
CA PHE A 250 12.22 28.15 17.53
C PHE A 250 12.91 26.94 18.16
N LYS A 251 13.98 26.45 17.51
CA LYS A 251 14.73 25.25 17.89
C LYS A 251 15.25 25.25 19.34
N SER A 252 15.71 26.40 19.84
CA SER A 252 16.27 26.53 21.20
C SER A 252 15.97 27.85 21.91
N SER A 253 15.13 28.71 21.32
CA SER A 253 14.62 29.97 21.89
C SER A 253 15.64 30.84 22.66
N PRO A 254 16.92 30.98 22.23
CA PRO A 254 17.93 31.65 23.05
C PRO A 254 17.59 33.12 23.30
N ASN A 255 17.86 33.60 24.51
CA ASN A 255 17.72 35.02 24.82
C ASN A 255 18.64 35.87 23.93
N ALA A 256 18.17 37.04 23.47
CA ALA A 256 18.95 37.93 22.61
C ALA A 256 20.35 38.27 23.17
N ALA A 257 20.50 38.39 24.50
CA ALA A 257 21.79 38.65 25.16
C ALA A 257 22.78 37.47 25.11
N THR A 258 22.34 36.23 24.81
CA THR A 258 23.25 35.10 24.61
C THR A 258 24.11 35.28 23.36
N TYR A 259 23.63 35.97 22.34
CA TYR A 259 24.37 36.21 21.10
C TYR A 259 25.56 37.17 21.30
N ASP A 260 25.53 38.00 22.34
CA ASP A 260 26.62 38.91 22.73
C ASP A 260 27.78 38.22 23.45
N LYS A 261 27.55 37.01 24.00
CA LYS A 261 28.59 36.22 24.68
C LYS A 261 29.73 35.89 23.70
N ALA A 262 30.97 35.82 24.21
CA ALA A 262 32.14 35.52 23.38
C ALA A 262 31.95 34.24 22.54
N ASN A 263 32.39 34.30 21.27
CA ASN A 263 32.23 33.28 20.23
C ASN A 263 30.79 32.98 19.78
N LYS A 264 29.75 33.66 20.31
CA LYS A 264 28.37 33.55 19.81
C LYS A 264 28.13 34.50 18.63
N PRO A 265 27.02 34.37 17.86
CA PRO A 265 26.96 34.92 16.50
C PRO A 265 27.13 36.44 16.40
N PHE A 266 26.56 37.23 17.32
CA PHE A 266 26.72 38.69 17.26
C PHE A 266 28.14 39.13 17.65
N SER A 267 28.75 38.51 18.67
CA SER A 267 30.15 38.81 19.03
C SER A 267 31.10 38.52 17.87
N ARG A 268 30.89 37.41 17.13
CA ARG A 268 31.67 37.05 15.94
C ARG A 268 31.42 38.03 14.79
N LEU A 269 30.15 38.39 14.51
CA LEU A 269 29.81 39.34 13.44
C LEU A 269 30.50 40.70 13.65
N LEU A 270 30.55 41.18 14.90
CA LEU A 270 31.24 42.41 15.25
C LEU A 270 32.76 42.33 15.03
N GLN A 271 33.38 41.19 15.37
CA GLN A 271 34.79 40.94 15.13
C GLN A 271 35.12 40.97 13.63
N GLU A 272 34.39 40.20 12.80
CA GLU A 272 34.63 40.11 11.35
C GLU A 272 34.33 41.43 10.60
N THR A 273 33.41 42.26 11.11
CA THR A 273 33.08 43.58 10.53
C THR A 273 33.93 44.74 11.08
N GLY A 274 34.76 44.49 12.11
CA GLY A 274 35.50 45.53 12.83
C GLY A 274 34.63 46.49 13.68
N CYS A 275 33.34 46.19 13.86
CA CYS A 275 32.42 47.00 14.63
C CYS A 275 32.60 46.80 16.15
N SER A 276 32.64 47.89 16.92
CA SER A 276 32.75 47.81 18.39
C SER A 276 31.42 47.41 19.06
N ALA A 277 31.51 46.61 20.13
CA ALA A 277 30.36 46.19 20.93
C ALA A 277 29.71 47.35 21.73
N GLY A 278 28.45 47.14 22.15
CA GLY A 278 27.66 48.12 22.90
C GLY A 278 26.69 48.92 22.03
N LYS A 279 26.20 50.06 22.55
CA LYS A 279 25.06 50.81 21.96
C LYS A 279 25.26 51.28 20.50
N GLY A 280 26.50 51.42 20.04
CA GLY A 280 26.81 51.81 18.66
C GLY A 280 26.86 50.65 17.65
N ALA A 281 26.83 49.39 18.11
CA ALA A 281 27.12 48.20 17.31
C ALA A 281 26.19 48.07 16.08
N VAL A 282 24.88 48.16 16.27
CA VAL A 282 23.90 48.04 15.17
C VAL A 282 24.06 49.18 14.16
N ALA A 283 24.29 50.42 14.62
CA ALA A 283 24.51 51.58 13.75
C ALA A 283 25.86 51.55 13.01
N CYS A 284 26.80 50.70 13.44
CA CYS A 284 28.00 50.35 12.68
C CYS A 284 27.68 49.30 11.60
N LEU A 285 26.99 48.21 11.97
CA LEU A 285 26.57 47.15 11.03
C LEU A 285 25.64 47.65 9.91
N GLN A 286 24.83 48.68 10.17
CA GLN A 286 24.01 49.36 9.14
C GLN A 286 24.86 50.09 8.08
N LYS A 287 26.11 50.45 8.39
CA LYS A 287 27.04 51.17 7.49
C LYS A 287 28.03 50.26 6.77
N VAL A 288 28.12 48.98 7.14
CA VAL A 288 28.92 47.99 6.41
C VAL A 288 28.35 47.82 4.99
N PRO A 289 29.17 47.79 3.92
CA PRO A 289 28.68 47.56 2.57
C PRO A 289 27.90 46.24 2.47
N PHE A 290 26.83 46.21 1.68
CA PHE A 290 25.93 45.05 1.56
C PHE A 290 26.69 43.75 1.27
N GLU A 291 27.51 43.73 0.21
CA GLU A 291 28.31 42.57 -0.17
C GLU A 291 29.28 42.13 0.93
N THR A 292 29.92 43.07 1.64
CA THR A 292 30.85 42.76 2.73
C THR A 292 30.11 42.08 3.88
N LEU A 293 28.97 42.64 4.29
CA LEU A 293 28.14 42.08 5.35
C LEU A 293 27.57 40.70 4.95
N LEU A 294 27.07 40.56 3.72
CA LEU A 294 26.51 39.31 3.21
C LEU A 294 27.57 38.20 3.15
N ASN A 295 28.75 38.48 2.60
CA ASN A 295 29.82 37.49 2.49
C ASN A 295 30.37 37.06 3.86
N ILE A 296 30.54 37.98 4.80
CA ILE A 296 30.86 37.63 6.21
C ILE A 296 29.77 36.73 6.80
N SER A 297 28.51 37.13 6.65
CA SER A 297 27.36 36.44 7.23
C SER A 297 27.18 35.02 6.67
N ASN A 298 27.34 34.85 5.37
CA ASN A 298 27.30 33.55 4.70
C ASN A 298 28.49 32.68 5.14
N THR A 299 29.71 33.24 5.18
CA THR A 299 30.90 32.54 5.71
C THR A 299 30.67 32.04 7.16
N MET A 300 30.02 32.83 8.01
CA MET A 300 29.67 32.41 9.38
C MET A 300 28.58 31.32 9.43
N ILE A 301 27.64 31.31 8.47
CA ILE A 301 26.61 30.28 8.29
C ILE A 301 27.25 28.96 7.86
N ASP A 302 28.10 28.98 6.83
CA ASP A 302 28.72 27.79 6.24
C ASP A 302 29.66 27.09 7.25
N ASN A 303 30.29 27.88 8.12
CA ASN A 303 31.10 27.39 9.25
C ASN A 303 30.26 27.01 10.49
N THR A 304 28.93 26.95 10.40
CA THR A 304 28.02 26.53 11.49
C THR A 304 27.26 25.27 11.08
N LEU A 305 27.17 24.29 11.99
CA LEU A 305 26.52 23.00 11.72
C LEU A 305 25.07 23.21 11.23
N ASN A 306 24.74 22.53 10.14
CA ASN A 306 23.44 22.61 9.45
C ASN A 306 23.02 24.02 9.03
N SER A 307 23.98 24.96 8.85
CA SER A 307 23.72 26.35 8.45
C SER A 307 22.83 27.15 9.44
N GLN A 308 22.70 26.67 10.68
CA GLN A 308 21.78 27.21 11.71
C GLN A 308 22.46 28.23 12.64
N LEU A 309 23.12 29.23 12.05
CA LEU A 309 23.77 30.33 12.78
C LEU A 309 22.76 31.27 13.46
N TRP A 310 21.62 31.50 12.82
CA TRP A 310 20.57 32.41 13.26
C TRP A 310 19.23 31.69 13.38
N GLN A 311 18.45 32.08 14.37
CA GLN A 311 17.08 31.66 14.65
C GLN A 311 16.40 32.81 15.40
N PRO A 312 15.07 32.86 15.49
CA PRO A 312 14.42 33.87 16.33
C PRO A 312 14.84 33.73 17.81
N SER A 313 14.92 34.86 18.50
CA SER A 313 15.41 34.98 19.88
C SER A 313 14.37 35.56 20.83
N VAL A 314 14.47 35.18 22.11
CA VAL A 314 13.63 35.77 23.17
C VAL A 314 14.23 37.11 23.57
N GLY A 315 13.46 38.18 23.35
CA GLY A 315 13.80 39.54 23.73
C GLY A 315 13.25 39.95 25.11
N PRO A 316 13.60 41.15 25.61
CA PRO A 316 12.94 41.74 26.76
C PRO A 316 11.52 42.23 26.40
N PRO A 317 10.66 42.55 27.39
CA PRO A 317 9.34 43.13 27.15
C PRO A 317 9.36 44.32 26.17
N GLY A 318 8.43 44.31 25.22
CA GLY A 318 8.40 45.23 24.09
C GLY A 318 8.96 44.66 22.79
N SER A 319 9.54 43.45 22.81
CA SER A 319 9.79 42.64 21.61
C SER A 319 8.54 41.89 21.15
N LEU A 320 8.58 41.34 19.93
CA LEU A 320 7.57 40.41 19.41
C LEU A 320 7.50 39.11 20.24
N ILE A 321 8.66 38.65 20.74
CA ILE A 321 8.83 37.39 21.49
C ILE A 321 9.46 37.76 22.85
N PRO A 322 8.64 38.09 23.87
CA PRO A 322 9.12 38.57 25.17
C PRO A 322 9.34 37.44 26.19
N GLU A 323 8.97 36.21 25.85
CA GLU A 323 9.01 35.01 26.69
C GLU A 323 9.17 33.76 25.81
N GLU A 324 9.39 32.59 26.41
CA GLU A 324 9.57 31.34 25.67
C GLU A 324 8.26 30.71 25.18
N ALA A 325 8.33 29.99 24.07
CA ALA A 325 7.20 29.27 23.48
C ALA A 325 6.63 28.19 24.41
N SER A 326 7.53 27.51 25.15
CA SER A 326 7.22 26.57 26.23
C SER A 326 6.21 27.15 27.23
N ALA A 327 6.51 28.34 27.76
CA ALA A 327 5.68 29.04 28.75
C ALA A 327 4.33 29.50 28.17
N ARG A 328 4.31 29.98 26.91
CA ARG A 328 3.05 30.35 26.24
C ARG A 328 2.12 29.17 26.01
N ILE A 329 2.66 28.05 25.54
CA ILE A 329 1.90 26.81 25.33
C ILE A 329 1.33 26.29 26.65
N LEU A 330 2.15 26.23 27.72
CA LEU A 330 1.72 25.75 29.04
C LEU A 330 0.67 26.65 29.72
N SER A 331 0.73 27.97 29.50
CA SER A 331 -0.24 28.93 30.05
C SER A 331 -1.52 29.07 29.23
N GLY A 332 -1.59 28.47 28.03
CA GLY A 332 -2.69 28.67 27.09
C GLY A 332 -2.75 30.06 26.45
N ASN A 333 -1.75 30.93 26.72
CA ASN A 333 -1.73 32.34 26.35
C ASN A 333 -1.26 32.55 24.89
N PHE A 334 -2.06 32.04 23.96
CA PHE A 334 -1.84 32.10 22.51
C PHE A 334 -3.17 32.19 21.75
N LEU A 335 -3.11 32.35 20.43
CA LEU A 335 -4.28 32.49 19.57
C LEU A 335 -4.96 31.14 19.31
N HIS A 336 -6.22 30.99 19.71
CA HIS A 336 -6.98 29.74 19.57
C HIS A 336 -7.72 29.67 18.22
N LEU A 337 -7.12 29.01 17.22
CA LEU A 337 -7.67 28.84 15.87
C LEU A 337 -7.39 27.42 15.33
N PRO A 338 -8.16 26.93 14.33
CA PRO A 338 -7.89 25.66 13.67
C PRO A 338 -6.45 25.53 13.14
N PHE A 339 -5.81 24.41 13.42
CA PHE A 339 -4.40 24.15 13.07
C PHE A 339 -4.25 22.75 12.45
N LEU A 340 -3.53 22.65 11.33
CA LEU A 340 -3.12 21.39 10.73
C LEU A 340 -1.58 21.31 10.79
N ALA A 341 -1.03 20.16 11.17
CA ALA A 341 0.42 19.97 11.15
C ALA A 341 0.79 18.50 11.04
N GLY A 342 2.03 18.24 10.66
CA GLY A 342 2.58 16.89 10.69
C GLY A 342 4.08 16.90 10.56
N THR A 343 4.64 15.70 10.50
CA THR A 343 6.07 15.46 10.33
C THR A 343 6.27 14.26 9.41
N ASN A 344 7.40 14.23 8.74
CA ASN A 344 7.82 13.10 7.94
C ASN A 344 8.45 12.01 8.83
N LEU A 345 8.61 10.81 8.29
CA LEU A 345 9.31 9.72 8.97
C LEU A 345 10.75 10.12 9.37
N ASN A 346 11.46 10.91 8.54
CA ASN A 346 12.93 11.01 8.57
C ASN A 346 13.50 12.42 8.53
N GLU A 347 12.81 13.36 9.17
CA GLU A 347 13.22 14.77 9.28
C GLU A 347 14.74 14.94 9.54
N GLY A 348 15.30 14.20 10.50
CA GLY A 348 16.69 14.31 10.95
C GLY A 348 17.75 13.71 10.03
N LYS A 349 17.40 12.96 8.97
CA LYS A 349 18.38 12.27 8.12
C LYS A 349 19.28 13.24 7.35
N GLY A 350 18.69 14.22 6.66
CA GLY A 350 19.46 15.28 5.99
C GLY A 350 20.33 16.11 6.95
N PHE A 351 19.87 16.29 8.19
CA PHE A 351 20.54 17.09 9.22
C PHE A 351 21.65 16.34 10.00
N SER A 352 21.86 15.05 9.72
CA SER A 352 22.86 14.22 10.43
C SER A 352 24.03 13.78 9.54
N VAL A 353 24.10 14.24 8.29
CA VAL A 353 25.14 13.83 7.32
C VAL A 353 26.57 14.17 7.78
N SER A 354 26.74 15.15 8.67
CA SER A 354 28.03 15.53 9.29
C SER A 354 28.60 14.51 10.30
N VAL A 355 27.88 13.42 10.56
CA VAL A 355 28.37 12.27 11.34
C VAL A 355 28.30 10.95 10.59
N ARG A 356 27.93 10.96 9.29
CA ARG A 356 27.82 9.79 8.43
C ARG A 356 29.19 9.26 8.00
N ASN A 357 29.32 7.94 7.94
CA ASN A 357 30.50 7.18 7.52
C ASN A 357 31.79 7.47 8.32
N LEU A 358 31.69 8.00 9.55
CA LEU A 358 32.88 8.33 10.36
C LEU A 358 33.63 7.11 10.95
N GLY A 359 33.05 5.90 10.87
CA GLY A 359 33.70 4.67 11.32
C GLY A 359 33.95 4.56 12.84
N LEU A 360 33.34 5.43 13.63
CA LEU A 360 33.46 5.46 15.09
C LEU A 360 32.61 4.37 15.75
N SER A 361 33.02 3.92 16.94
CA SER A 361 32.27 2.96 17.75
C SER A 361 32.39 3.24 19.26
N GLY A 362 31.44 2.71 20.04
CA GLY A 362 31.51 2.65 21.51
C GLY A 362 31.65 4.02 22.19
N ALA A 363 32.73 4.21 22.94
CA ALA A 363 32.99 5.48 23.65
C ALA A 363 33.26 6.65 22.69
N ALA A 364 33.99 6.42 21.59
CA ALA A 364 34.30 7.46 20.60
C ALA A 364 33.04 7.88 19.82
N GLU A 365 32.19 6.91 19.47
CA GLU A 365 30.87 7.16 18.88
C GLU A 365 29.99 7.98 19.84
N THR A 366 29.88 7.56 21.10
CA THR A 366 29.01 8.24 22.08
C THR A 366 29.52 9.65 22.39
N ALA A 367 30.84 9.87 22.46
CA ALA A 367 31.43 11.20 22.57
C ALA A 367 31.11 12.07 21.33
N ARG A 368 31.16 11.51 20.11
CA ARG A 368 30.81 12.24 18.89
C ARG A 368 29.30 12.54 18.80
N PHE A 369 28.44 11.65 19.27
CA PHE A 369 26.99 11.87 19.37
C PHE A 369 26.67 13.02 20.35
N LYS A 370 27.25 12.99 21.56
CA LYS A 370 27.13 14.10 22.52
C LYS A 370 27.65 15.43 21.95
N LYS A 371 28.80 15.41 21.24
CA LYS A 371 29.33 16.60 20.59
C LYS A 371 28.41 17.11 19.48
N PHE A 372 27.82 16.22 18.66
CA PHE A 372 26.85 16.60 17.63
C PHE A 372 25.64 17.33 18.24
N ILE A 373 25.09 16.86 19.36
CA ILE A 373 24.03 17.55 20.10
C ILE A 373 24.50 18.93 20.60
N GLY A 374 25.69 19.00 21.21
CA GLY A 374 26.28 20.26 21.70
C GLY A 374 26.61 21.28 20.61
N ASP A 375 27.00 20.82 19.42
CA ASP A 375 27.33 21.64 18.24
C ASP A 375 26.08 22.25 17.57
N LEU A 376 24.88 21.78 17.91
CA LEU A 376 23.61 22.18 17.29
C LEU A 376 22.89 23.36 17.96
N VAL A 377 23.24 23.76 19.17
CA VAL A 377 22.51 24.79 19.94
C VAL A 377 23.35 26.04 20.18
N ILE A 378 22.72 27.22 20.03
CA ILE A 378 23.41 28.51 20.22
C ILE A 378 23.77 28.73 21.69
N ASP A 379 22.93 28.29 22.63
CA ASP A 379 23.31 28.12 24.03
C ASP A 379 23.33 26.63 24.39
N ASN A 380 24.46 26.16 24.90
CA ASN A 380 24.67 24.79 25.35
C ASN A 380 24.82 24.70 26.88
N SER A 381 24.63 25.80 27.62
CA SER A 381 24.78 25.80 29.09
C SER A 381 23.73 24.94 29.82
N THR A 382 22.63 24.59 29.16
CA THR A 382 21.59 23.67 29.67
C THR A 382 21.86 22.20 29.33
N LEU A 383 22.80 21.90 28.43
CA LEU A 383 23.21 20.54 28.09
C LEU A 383 24.27 20.05 29.07
N THR A 384 23.83 19.73 30.30
CA THR A 384 24.71 19.11 31.30
C THR A 384 25.12 17.70 30.88
N GLU A 385 26.21 17.19 31.46
CA GLU A 385 26.67 15.82 31.16
C GLU A 385 25.61 14.77 31.50
N ASP A 386 24.76 15.01 32.51
CA ASP A 386 23.64 14.14 32.86
C ASP A 386 22.52 14.14 31.80
N VAL A 387 22.16 15.30 31.25
CA VAL A 387 21.21 15.40 30.12
C VAL A 387 21.78 14.73 28.87
N LEU A 388 23.09 14.90 28.61
CA LEU A 388 23.79 14.23 27.53
C LEU A 388 23.94 12.72 27.75
N ASN A 389 23.97 12.25 29.01
CA ASN A 389 23.89 10.83 29.37
C ASN A 389 22.47 10.29 29.14
N GLU A 390 21.42 11.01 29.56
CA GLU A 390 20.02 10.61 29.34
C GLU A 390 19.71 10.49 27.85
N PHE A 391 20.11 11.46 27.02
CA PHE A 391 20.02 11.34 25.56
C PHE A 391 20.84 10.16 25.01
N ALA A 392 22.03 9.87 25.57
CA ALA A 392 22.83 8.72 25.17
C ALA A 392 22.22 7.36 25.59
N THR A 393 21.33 7.34 26.58
CA THR A 393 20.56 6.17 27.03
C THR A 393 19.27 6.00 26.23
N LEU A 394 18.50 7.08 26.00
CA LEU A 394 17.28 7.06 25.20
C LEU A 394 17.55 6.76 23.72
N PHE A 395 18.70 7.21 23.21
CA PHE A 395 19.21 6.90 21.88
C PHE A 395 20.56 6.19 22.05
N PRO A 396 20.59 4.85 22.22
CA PRO A 396 21.82 4.09 22.43
C PRO A 396 22.63 3.87 21.13
N ALA A 397 23.86 3.40 21.27
CA ALA A 397 24.66 2.93 20.14
C ALA A 397 24.15 1.56 19.65
N ASN A 398 23.78 1.50 18.37
CA ASN A 398 23.33 0.34 17.59
C ASN A 398 22.60 -0.81 18.34
N ASP A 399 21.31 -0.60 18.63
CA ASP A 399 20.35 -1.70 18.61
C ASP A 399 19.37 -1.50 17.43
N PRO A 400 19.52 -2.26 16.32
CA PRO A 400 18.62 -2.17 15.16
C PRO A 400 17.15 -2.50 15.43
N SER A 401 16.79 -3.02 16.61
CA SER A 401 15.41 -3.31 17.00
C SER A 401 14.66 -2.10 17.60
N LEU A 402 15.37 -1.04 18.02
CA LEU A 402 14.77 0.17 18.60
C LEU A 402 14.21 1.15 17.56
N GLY A 403 14.17 0.77 16.28
CA GLY A 403 13.30 1.42 15.30
C GLY A 403 13.75 2.79 14.80
N ALA A 404 15.03 2.95 14.43
CA ALA A 404 15.46 3.95 13.46
C ALA A 404 15.38 3.33 12.04
N PRO A 405 14.37 3.62 11.20
CA PRO A 405 13.93 2.69 10.15
C PRO A 405 14.84 2.41 8.92
N PHE A 406 16.12 2.81 8.88
CA PHE A 406 16.91 2.84 7.60
C PHE A 406 18.02 1.83 7.46
N ASN A 407 18.44 1.17 8.55
CA ASN A 407 19.28 -0.02 8.50
C ASN A 407 20.58 0.19 7.68
N THR A 408 21.10 1.42 7.58
CA THR A 408 22.21 1.79 6.66
C THR A 408 23.57 1.23 7.10
N GLY A 409 23.64 0.59 8.27
CA GLY A 409 24.86 0.03 8.87
C GLY A 409 25.64 1.00 9.74
N ASP A 410 25.33 2.30 9.69
CA ASP A 410 26.03 3.36 10.43
C ASP A 410 25.28 3.74 11.72
N SER A 411 25.72 3.17 12.84
CA SER A 411 25.16 3.43 14.19
C SER A 411 25.03 4.93 14.49
N LEU A 412 26.10 5.68 14.23
CA LEU A 412 26.20 7.08 14.62
C LEU A 412 25.23 7.95 13.80
N PHE A 413 25.12 7.68 12.51
CA PHE A 413 24.20 8.36 11.62
C PHE A 413 22.73 8.04 11.93
N GLU A 414 22.38 6.78 12.18
CA GLU A 414 21.01 6.41 12.58
C GLU A 414 20.64 7.04 13.93
N ARG A 415 21.53 6.94 14.93
CA ARG A 415 21.36 7.49 16.28
C ARG A 415 21.19 9.01 16.28
N ALA A 416 22.03 9.71 15.53
CA ALA A 416 21.93 11.16 15.34
C ALA A 416 20.63 11.56 14.60
N ALA A 417 20.27 10.85 13.53
CA ALA A 417 19.05 11.11 12.77
C ALA A 417 17.78 10.85 13.60
N ALA A 418 17.76 9.81 14.43
CA ALA A 418 16.65 9.50 15.33
C ALA A 418 16.48 10.59 16.40
N TRP A 419 17.57 10.97 17.10
CA TRP A 419 17.55 12.06 18.08
C TRP A 419 17.09 13.39 17.43
N TYR A 420 17.61 13.73 16.25
CA TYR A 420 17.26 14.97 15.56
C TYR A 420 15.80 14.95 15.08
N THR A 421 15.31 13.83 14.55
CA THR A 421 13.91 13.68 14.13
C THR A 421 12.97 13.87 15.33
N ASP A 422 13.24 13.18 16.44
CA ASP A 422 12.37 13.25 17.61
C ASP A 422 12.44 14.63 18.29
N GLN A 423 13.63 15.08 18.68
CA GLN A 423 13.80 16.27 19.52
C GLN A 423 13.60 17.58 18.76
N MET A 424 13.93 17.62 17.46
CA MET A 424 13.82 18.85 16.68
C MET A 424 12.49 18.99 15.93
N PHE A 425 11.63 17.96 15.86
CA PHE A 425 10.36 18.02 15.10
C PHE A 425 9.18 17.32 15.80
N LEU A 426 9.26 16.00 16.04
CA LEU A 426 8.12 15.23 16.53
C LEU A 426 7.70 15.65 17.94
N SER A 427 8.67 15.86 18.84
CA SER A 427 8.44 16.26 20.24
C SER A 427 7.91 17.70 20.36
N PRO A 428 8.45 18.73 19.69
CA PRO A 428 7.84 20.06 19.65
C PRO A 428 6.39 20.06 19.14
N ARG A 429 6.11 19.41 18.00
CA ARG A 429 4.74 19.29 17.47
C ARG A 429 3.82 18.54 18.46
N ARG A 430 4.30 17.46 19.09
CA ARG A 430 3.52 16.75 20.13
C ARG A 430 3.23 17.65 21.33
N PHE A 431 4.22 18.40 21.80
CA PHE A 431 4.08 19.30 22.93
C PHE A 431 3.04 20.40 22.69
N PHE A 432 3.04 21.03 21.51
CA PHE A 432 1.99 21.98 21.15
C PHE A 432 0.61 21.30 21.06
N PHE A 433 0.51 20.15 20.39
CA PHE A 433 -0.76 19.41 20.23
C PHE A 433 -1.38 18.96 21.56
N GLN A 434 -0.56 18.47 22.51
CA GLN A 434 -1.05 17.99 23.81
C GLN A 434 -1.64 19.08 24.72
N HIS A 435 -1.26 20.35 24.52
CA HIS A 435 -1.78 21.49 25.27
C HIS A 435 -2.83 22.29 24.49
N ALA A 436 -2.67 22.43 23.16
CA ALA A 436 -3.56 23.22 22.33
C ALA A 436 -4.85 22.49 21.90
N SER A 437 -4.87 21.14 21.83
CA SER A 437 -6.07 20.39 21.40
C SER A 437 -7.28 20.50 22.33
N ALA A 438 -7.09 20.97 23.57
CA ALA A 438 -8.18 21.31 24.48
C ALA A 438 -8.74 22.74 24.27
N LEU A 439 -8.07 23.56 23.46
CA LEU A 439 -8.35 24.99 23.27
C LEU A 439 -8.75 25.33 21.83
N GLN A 440 -8.25 24.58 20.83
CA GLN A 440 -8.54 24.80 19.42
C GLN A 440 -8.59 23.48 18.62
N PRO A 441 -9.27 23.42 17.46
CA PRO A 441 -9.26 22.23 16.60
C PRO A 441 -7.85 21.96 16.02
N MET A 442 -7.25 20.84 16.39
CA MET A 442 -5.94 20.40 15.89
C MET A 442 -6.10 19.21 14.94
N PHE A 443 -5.40 19.18 13.81
CA PHE A 443 -5.39 18.06 12.85
C PHE A 443 -3.95 17.61 12.59
N GLY A 444 -3.64 16.37 12.97
CA GLY A 444 -2.27 15.83 12.87
C GLY A 444 -2.10 14.91 11.66
N TYR A 445 -0.93 14.94 10.99
CA TYR A 445 -0.49 13.90 10.06
C TYR A 445 0.89 13.32 10.38
N TYR A 446 1.20 12.17 9.80
CA TYR A 446 2.53 11.57 9.76
C TYR A 446 2.81 11.02 8.36
N PHE A 447 3.79 11.59 7.65
CA PHE A 447 4.03 11.30 6.25
C PHE A 447 5.14 10.26 6.08
N ILE A 448 4.82 9.14 5.43
CA ILE A 448 5.70 7.97 5.34
C ILE A 448 5.76 7.34 3.94
N GLU A 449 5.27 8.02 2.89
CA GLU A 449 5.49 7.59 1.50
C GLU A 449 6.91 7.95 1.05
N PHE A 450 7.65 6.97 0.53
CA PHE A 450 8.92 7.22 -0.14
C PHE A 450 8.66 7.57 -1.61
N ILE A 451 8.90 8.84 -1.98
CA ILE A 451 8.65 9.31 -3.35
C ILE A 451 9.63 8.64 -4.32
N PRO A 452 9.15 7.97 -5.40
CA PRO A 452 10.04 7.32 -6.36
C PRO A 452 10.93 8.34 -7.09
N GLY A 453 12.20 8.42 -6.67
CA GLY A 453 13.19 9.38 -7.17
C GLY A 453 14.05 10.00 -6.06
N ASP A 454 13.58 9.99 -4.81
CA ASP A 454 14.31 10.53 -3.64
C ASP A 454 15.54 9.67 -3.27
N ASP A 455 16.43 10.19 -2.42
CA ASP A 455 17.58 9.45 -1.89
C ASP A 455 17.12 8.39 -0.86
N ILE A 456 17.08 7.13 -1.31
CA ILE A 456 16.89 5.92 -0.50
C ILE A 456 17.68 5.91 0.81
N THR A 457 18.87 6.52 0.88
CA THR A 457 19.71 6.55 2.08
C THR A 457 19.30 7.61 3.11
N LEU A 458 18.41 8.54 2.74
CA LEU A 458 17.76 9.50 3.63
C LEU A 458 16.30 9.10 3.96
N GLY A 459 15.69 8.19 3.18
CA GLY A 459 14.32 7.72 3.41
C GLY A 459 13.29 8.78 3.05
N VAL A 460 12.20 8.85 3.82
CA VAL A 460 11.17 9.89 3.71
C VAL A 460 11.64 11.13 4.49
N THR A 461 12.63 11.80 3.92
CA THR A 461 13.38 12.89 4.55
C THR A 461 12.57 14.18 4.64
N HIS A 462 13.13 15.18 5.31
CA HIS A 462 12.55 16.52 5.44
C HIS A 462 12.18 17.11 4.06
N ALA A 463 10.96 17.65 3.93
CA ALA A 463 10.39 18.27 2.73
C ALA A 463 9.99 17.34 1.55
N SER A 464 10.13 16.00 1.63
CA SER A 464 9.67 15.07 0.58
C SER A 464 8.17 15.18 0.27
N GLU A 465 7.34 15.62 1.23
CA GLU A 465 5.91 15.83 1.11
C GLU A 465 5.54 16.99 0.15
N LEU A 466 6.39 18.01 0.04
CA LEU A 466 6.13 19.19 -0.80
C LEU A 466 6.03 18.84 -2.29
N ASN A 467 6.75 17.81 -2.74
CA ASN A 467 6.65 17.29 -4.11
C ASN A 467 5.21 16.85 -4.44
N LEU A 468 4.44 16.36 -3.47
CA LEU A 468 3.04 15.96 -3.67
C LEU A 468 2.06 17.15 -3.66
N ILE A 469 2.47 18.32 -3.16
CA ILE A 469 1.67 19.54 -3.09
C ILE A 469 1.94 20.42 -4.33
N PHE A 470 3.21 20.78 -4.56
CA PHE A 470 3.67 21.72 -5.59
C PHE A 470 4.25 21.06 -6.85
N GLY A 471 4.61 19.78 -6.80
CA GLY A 471 5.17 19.07 -7.96
C GLY A 471 4.15 18.86 -9.08
N THR A 472 4.63 18.86 -10.33
CA THR A 472 3.79 18.53 -11.49
C THR A 472 3.54 17.01 -11.55
N GLN A 473 2.47 16.60 -12.22
CA GLN A 473 2.19 15.18 -12.47
C GLN A 473 3.19 14.48 -13.41
N THR A 474 4.22 15.21 -13.87
CA THR A 474 5.35 14.68 -14.66
C THR A 474 6.65 14.64 -13.87
N SER A 475 6.83 15.45 -12.83
CA SER A 475 7.96 15.35 -11.89
C SER A 475 7.66 14.38 -10.74
N VAL A 476 6.39 14.28 -10.33
CA VAL A 476 5.89 13.24 -9.42
C VAL A 476 5.66 11.96 -10.22
N ALA A 477 6.15 10.82 -9.72
CA ALA A 477 5.94 9.53 -10.36
C ALA A 477 4.44 9.22 -10.50
N SER A 478 4.03 8.69 -11.66
CA SER A 478 2.61 8.52 -12.02
C SER A 478 1.80 7.74 -10.97
N VAL A 479 2.44 6.76 -10.32
CA VAL A 479 1.88 5.93 -9.24
C VAL A 479 1.46 6.73 -8.00
N GLU A 480 2.10 7.88 -7.72
CA GLU A 480 1.75 8.75 -6.58
C GLU A 480 0.61 9.73 -6.88
N THR A 481 0.10 9.78 -8.12
CA THR A 481 -1.01 10.68 -8.53
C THR A 481 -2.18 10.68 -7.54
N SER A 482 -2.56 9.51 -7.01
CA SER A 482 -3.69 9.37 -6.10
C SER A 482 -3.42 10.01 -4.73
N LEU A 483 -2.23 9.79 -4.17
CA LEU A 483 -1.80 10.40 -2.91
C LEU A 483 -1.60 11.91 -3.08
N ALA A 484 -0.98 12.34 -4.18
CA ALA A 484 -0.78 13.76 -4.51
C ALA A 484 -2.09 14.54 -4.64
N ASN A 485 -3.14 13.93 -5.21
CA ASN A 485 -4.48 14.52 -5.25
C ASN A 485 -5.13 14.53 -3.87
N SER A 486 -5.03 13.43 -3.10
CA SER A 486 -5.59 13.33 -1.75
C SER A 486 -5.01 14.38 -0.80
N MET A 487 -3.68 14.57 -0.79
CA MET A 487 -3.02 15.59 0.03
C MET A 487 -3.44 17.01 -0.35
N LYS A 488 -3.45 17.33 -1.66
CA LYS A 488 -3.99 18.62 -2.13
C LYS A 488 -5.44 18.82 -1.68
N ASP A 489 -6.30 17.81 -1.80
CA ASP A 489 -7.71 17.89 -1.39
C ASP A 489 -7.86 18.16 0.10
N PHE A 490 -7.09 17.50 0.98
CA PHE A 490 -7.12 17.77 2.42
C PHE A 490 -6.74 19.23 2.74
N TYR A 491 -5.74 19.79 2.06
CA TYR A 491 -5.29 21.17 2.28
C TYR A 491 -6.32 22.17 1.74
N ILE A 492 -6.87 21.93 0.55
CA ILE A 492 -7.92 22.76 -0.05
C ILE A 492 -9.19 22.72 0.82
N ASN A 493 -9.60 21.56 1.31
CA ASN A 493 -10.71 21.41 2.27
C ASN A 493 -10.45 22.23 3.54
N PHE A 494 -9.29 22.06 4.18
CA PHE A 494 -8.96 22.80 5.40
C PHE A 494 -8.94 24.33 5.18
N VAL A 495 -8.41 24.79 4.03
CA VAL A 495 -8.39 26.20 3.64
C VAL A 495 -9.80 26.76 3.38
N ASN A 496 -10.75 25.96 2.88
CA ASN A 496 -12.13 26.38 2.64
C ASN A 496 -13.01 26.26 3.90
N ASP A 497 -12.97 25.11 4.57
CA ASP A 497 -13.98 24.63 5.51
C ASP A 497 -13.49 24.58 6.97
N LEU A 498 -12.20 24.87 7.22
CA LEU A 498 -11.52 24.72 8.53
C LEU A 498 -11.44 23.27 9.04
N ASN A 499 -11.63 22.29 8.14
CA ASN A 499 -11.55 20.86 8.40
C ASN A 499 -10.98 20.16 7.14
N PRO A 500 -9.97 19.27 7.26
CA PRO A 500 -9.38 18.60 6.09
C PRO A 500 -10.29 17.56 5.43
N GLY A 501 -11.27 17.01 6.16
CA GLY A 501 -12.28 16.10 5.64
C GLY A 501 -12.88 15.20 6.74
N PRO A 502 -14.10 14.65 6.55
CA PRO A 502 -14.81 13.87 7.58
C PRO A 502 -14.10 12.56 7.96
N SER A 503 -13.18 12.05 7.13
CA SER A 503 -12.31 10.91 7.44
C SER A 503 -11.12 11.25 8.33
N TRP A 504 -10.82 12.54 8.53
CA TRP A 504 -9.68 13.05 9.29
C TRP A 504 -10.19 13.83 10.53
N PRO A 505 -10.54 13.14 11.63
CA PRO A 505 -10.98 13.76 12.86
C PRO A 505 -9.89 14.63 13.51
N ALA A 506 -10.31 15.54 14.38
CA ALA A 506 -9.41 16.33 15.19
C ALA A 506 -8.64 15.45 16.20
N TYR A 507 -7.40 15.83 16.45
CA TYR A 507 -6.57 15.32 17.54
C TYR A 507 -7.16 15.75 18.89
N THR A 508 -7.14 14.85 19.86
CA THR A 508 -7.54 15.12 21.25
C THR A 508 -6.48 14.55 22.19
N ARG A 509 -6.42 15.04 23.44
CA ARG A 509 -5.47 14.51 24.44
C ARG A 509 -5.86 13.10 24.91
N GLU A 510 -7.15 12.78 24.83
CA GLU A 510 -7.78 11.52 25.22
C GLU A 510 -7.66 10.45 24.13
N SER A 511 -7.62 10.87 22.86
CA SER A 511 -7.35 10.02 21.71
C SER A 511 -6.32 10.69 20.78
N PRO A 512 -5.03 10.72 21.18
CA PRO A 512 -3.97 11.39 20.43
C PRO A 512 -3.62 10.57 19.19
N ARG A 513 -4.11 11.02 18.02
CA ARG A 513 -4.00 10.30 16.75
C ARG A 513 -3.63 11.23 15.59
N LEU A 514 -2.79 10.73 14.69
CA LEU A 514 -2.35 11.38 13.46
C LEU A 514 -2.93 10.64 12.26
N MET A 515 -3.17 11.33 11.15
CA MET A 515 -3.42 10.71 9.85
C MET A 515 -2.10 10.26 9.24
N GLN A 516 -1.88 8.96 9.12
CA GLN A 516 -0.78 8.42 8.34
C GLN A 516 -1.02 8.71 6.86
N LEU A 517 -0.04 9.31 6.20
CA LEU A 517 -0.07 9.61 4.77
C LEU A 517 0.95 8.72 4.05
N ILE A 518 0.40 7.69 3.39
CA ILE A 518 1.10 6.71 2.56
C ILE A 518 0.12 6.20 1.50
N ARG A 519 0.62 5.86 0.31
CA ARG A 519 -0.16 5.38 -0.83
C ARG A 519 -0.95 4.12 -0.44
N ASN A 520 -2.21 4.08 -0.88
CA ASN A 520 -3.19 3.02 -0.63
C ASN A 520 -3.56 2.77 0.86
N ASN A 521 -2.93 3.45 1.84
CA ASN A 521 -3.15 3.24 3.28
C ASN A 521 -3.14 4.57 4.07
N ILE A 522 -3.96 5.52 3.64
CA ILE A 522 -4.30 6.72 4.42
C ILE A 522 -5.20 6.29 5.59
N THR A 523 -4.64 6.21 6.80
CA THR A 523 -5.32 5.70 8.00
C THR A 523 -4.87 6.40 9.27
N LEU A 524 -5.73 6.43 10.31
CA LEU A 524 -5.39 7.05 11.59
C LEU A 524 -4.49 6.15 12.44
N ILE A 525 -3.37 6.67 12.91
CA ILE A 525 -2.41 5.99 13.81
C ILE A 525 -2.33 6.70 15.18
N PRO A 526 -1.90 6.03 16.27
CA PRO A 526 -1.59 6.69 17.54
C PRO A 526 -0.37 7.62 17.45
N ASP A 527 -0.40 8.73 18.18
CA ASP A 527 0.74 9.66 18.31
C ASP A 527 1.70 9.22 19.43
N VAL A 528 2.51 8.18 19.16
CA VAL A 528 3.49 7.60 20.09
C VAL A 528 4.93 8.01 19.75
N SER A 529 5.80 8.10 20.76
CA SER A 529 7.23 8.44 20.56
C SER A 529 8.00 7.31 19.87
N LEU A 530 9.12 7.65 19.23
CA LEU A 530 10.10 6.63 18.81
C LEU A 530 10.60 5.83 20.03
N THR A 531 10.78 6.49 21.18
CA THR A 531 11.14 5.82 22.46
C THR A 531 10.02 4.94 23.02
N ASP A 532 8.74 5.26 22.76
CA ASP A 532 7.60 4.40 23.11
C ASP A 532 7.51 3.19 22.18
N MET A 533 7.71 3.39 20.86
CA MET A 533 7.73 2.32 19.86
C MET A 533 8.88 1.34 20.13
N ALA A 534 10.04 1.84 20.59
CA ALA A 534 11.19 1.06 21.02
C ALA A 534 10.96 0.24 22.31
N GLY A 535 9.79 0.34 22.94
CA GLY A 535 9.40 -0.49 24.08
C GLY A 535 10.00 -0.07 25.43
N ILE A 536 10.61 1.11 25.53
CA ILE A 536 11.26 1.62 26.75
C ILE A 536 10.20 2.09 27.77
N LYS A 537 9.51 1.13 28.39
CA LYS A 537 8.49 1.37 29.43
C LYS A 537 9.09 1.79 30.78
N SER A 538 9.77 2.92 30.85
CA SER A 538 10.04 3.59 32.13
C SER A 538 10.37 5.07 31.96
N LEU A 539 9.37 5.93 32.21
CA LEU A 539 9.42 7.14 33.07
C LEU A 539 8.29 8.11 32.69
N LYS A 540 7.29 8.20 33.57
CA LYS A 540 6.51 9.45 33.67
C LYS A 540 7.40 10.50 34.35
N THR A 541 7.10 11.78 34.09
CA THR A 541 7.70 12.97 34.75
C THR A 541 9.23 13.16 34.60
N SER A 542 9.64 13.71 33.45
CA SER A 542 10.91 14.47 33.29
C SER A 542 10.74 15.87 32.66
N LEU A 543 9.51 16.38 32.48
CA LEU A 543 9.25 17.75 31.95
C LEU A 543 8.61 18.72 32.96
N LEU A 544 8.34 18.27 34.19
CA LEU A 544 7.98 19.12 35.32
C LEU A 544 8.55 18.53 36.61
N LEU A 545 9.67 19.07 37.11
CA LEU A 545 9.88 19.32 38.55
C LEU A 545 11.07 20.24 38.84
N LEU A 546 10.84 21.56 38.78
CA LEU A 546 11.67 22.55 39.49
C LEU A 546 11.05 22.84 40.88
N ALA A 547 10.89 21.80 41.70
CA ALA A 547 10.31 21.92 43.04
C ALA A 547 10.72 20.77 43.99
N SER A 548 11.26 21.14 45.17
CA SER A 548 11.36 20.37 46.43
C SER A 548 12.06 19.00 46.46
N LEU A 549 13.01 18.84 47.40
CA LEU A 549 13.60 17.56 47.78
C LEU A 549 12.66 16.77 48.71
N SER A 550 12.57 15.44 48.55
CA SER A 550 12.52 14.50 49.68
C SER A 550 12.75 13.04 49.26
N THR A 551 13.55 12.33 50.05
CA THR A 551 13.87 10.89 49.98
C THR A 551 12.66 9.96 50.13
N PHE A 552 12.67 8.76 49.50
CA PHE A 552 12.94 7.48 50.22
C PHE A 552 13.00 6.21 49.32
N THR A 553 14.02 5.37 49.57
CA THR A 553 14.16 3.90 49.32
C THR A 553 13.78 3.23 47.97
N ALA A 554 14.66 2.33 47.53
CA ALA A 554 14.46 1.41 46.41
C ALA A 554 13.68 0.13 46.80
N ALA A 555 13.18 -0.59 45.79
CA ALA A 555 12.80 -1.99 45.84
C ALA A 555 13.50 -2.75 44.71
N SER A 556 13.90 -4.00 44.93
CA SER A 556 14.87 -4.74 44.11
C SER A 556 14.24 -5.63 43.01
N ASP A 557 15.06 -5.98 42.02
CA ASP A 557 14.69 -6.82 40.88
C ASP A 557 14.10 -8.19 41.22
N VAL A 558 13.17 -8.64 40.38
CA VAL A 558 12.87 -10.06 40.14
C VAL A 558 12.78 -10.28 38.63
N VAL A 559 13.88 -10.75 38.03
CA VAL A 559 13.91 -11.07 36.59
C VAL A 559 13.14 -12.37 36.32
N THR A 560 11.86 -12.25 35.99
CA THR A 560 11.06 -13.38 35.52
C THR A 560 11.50 -13.79 34.11
N ARG A 561 12.13 -14.96 33.99
CA ARG A 561 12.46 -15.60 32.72
C ARG A 561 11.23 -15.64 31.81
N ALA A 562 11.31 -15.00 30.64
CA ALA A 562 10.18 -14.92 29.71
C ALA A 562 9.65 -16.31 29.33
N ALA A 563 8.34 -16.50 29.46
CA ALA A 563 7.68 -17.76 29.15
C ALA A 563 7.62 -18.02 27.64
N ASP A 564 7.68 -19.29 27.24
CA ASP A 564 7.57 -19.71 25.83
C ASP A 564 6.16 -19.36 25.27
N PRO A 565 6.05 -18.48 24.25
CA PRO A 565 4.74 -18.07 23.73
C PRO A 565 3.96 -19.19 23.03
N CYS A 566 4.65 -20.23 22.54
CA CYS A 566 4.00 -21.41 21.95
C CYS A 566 3.46 -22.36 23.02
N ALA A 567 4.14 -22.47 24.17
CA ALA A 567 3.64 -23.26 25.30
C ALA A 567 2.29 -22.76 25.83
N ALA A 568 2.03 -21.45 25.72
CA ALA A 568 0.74 -20.86 26.08
C ALA A 568 -0.43 -21.32 25.19
N ILE A 569 -0.18 -21.76 23.95
CA ILE A 569 -1.24 -22.08 22.97
C ILE A 569 -1.31 -23.56 22.56
N GLY A 570 -0.24 -24.35 22.72
CA GLY A 570 -0.14 -25.72 22.14
C GLY A 570 -1.14 -26.76 22.64
N GLN A 571 -1.82 -26.48 23.77
CA GLN A 571 -2.89 -27.33 24.31
C GLN A 571 -4.31 -26.73 24.15
N GLN A 572 -4.45 -25.56 23.53
CA GLN A 572 -5.73 -24.86 23.39
C GLN A 572 -6.35 -25.09 22.00
N THR A 573 -7.61 -25.54 21.96
CA THR A 573 -8.39 -25.65 20.70
C THR A 573 -8.58 -24.31 20.00
N TRP A 574 -8.66 -23.23 20.78
CA TRP A 574 -9.00 -21.88 20.30
C TRP A 574 -8.21 -20.81 21.06
N VAL A 575 -7.62 -19.87 20.33
CA VAL A 575 -6.80 -18.78 20.89
C VAL A 575 -7.04 -17.45 20.16
N SER A 576 -6.47 -16.35 20.67
CA SER A 576 -6.45 -15.07 19.94
C SER A 576 -5.43 -15.11 18.80
N PRO A 577 -5.66 -14.41 17.67
CA PRO A 577 -4.74 -14.44 16.53
C PRO A 577 -3.39 -13.81 16.91
N SER A 578 -3.41 -12.82 17.81
CA SER A 578 -2.23 -12.23 18.44
C SER A 578 -1.36 -13.24 19.21
N ALA A 579 -1.97 -14.22 19.89
CA ALA A 579 -1.21 -15.26 20.59
C ALA A 579 -0.56 -16.24 19.61
N VAL A 580 -1.24 -16.59 18.51
CA VAL A 580 -0.63 -17.36 17.42
C VAL A 580 0.55 -16.59 16.81
N ARG A 581 0.38 -15.30 16.49
CA ARG A 581 1.48 -14.46 15.99
C ARG A 581 2.62 -14.31 17.00
N ALA A 582 2.36 -14.31 18.31
CA ALA A 582 3.40 -14.28 19.34
C ALA A 582 4.21 -15.58 19.38
N CYS A 583 3.58 -16.74 19.22
CA CYS A 583 4.26 -18.02 19.00
C CYS A 583 5.07 -18.01 17.70
N TYR A 584 4.45 -17.67 16.57
CA TYR A 584 5.13 -17.65 15.27
C TYR A 584 6.30 -16.65 15.21
N ARG A 585 6.22 -15.53 15.94
CA ARG A 585 7.30 -14.53 16.04
C ARG A 585 8.32 -14.79 17.15
N SER A 586 8.16 -15.84 17.97
CA SER A 586 9.23 -16.28 18.90
C SER A 586 10.44 -16.82 18.12
N VAL A 587 10.19 -17.42 16.96
CA VAL A 587 11.19 -18.06 16.10
C VAL A 587 12.01 -17.02 15.36
N LYS A 588 13.31 -16.94 15.66
CA LYS A 588 14.27 -16.13 14.90
C LYS A 588 14.65 -16.80 13.58
N VAL A 589 14.91 -15.97 12.57
CA VAL A 589 15.42 -16.40 11.26
C VAL A 589 16.71 -17.18 11.45
N ASN A 590 16.80 -18.37 10.88
CA ASN A 590 18.06 -19.04 10.65
C ASN A 590 18.54 -18.66 9.24
N GLU A 591 19.61 -17.86 9.12
CA GLU A 591 20.10 -17.40 7.81
C GLU A 591 20.55 -18.57 6.91
N THR A 592 20.90 -19.74 7.46
CA THR A 592 21.16 -20.96 6.68
C THR A 592 19.88 -21.56 6.10
N GLU A 593 18.79 -21.61 6.88
CA GLU A 593 17.47 -22.04 6.38
C GLU A 593 16.96 -21.05 5.32
N LYS A 594 17.06 -19.74 5.58
CA LYS A 594 16.72 -18.67 4.61
C LYS A 594 17.53 -18.79 3.31
N ALA A 595 18.85 -18.98 3.39
CA ALA A 595 19.71 -19.11 2.21
C ALA A 595 19.34 -20.37 1.40
N ASN A 596 19.09 -21.49 2.08
CA ASN A 596 18.65 -22.75 1.47
C ASN A 596 17.30 -22.60 0.73
N ILE A 597 16.29 -22.02 1.39
CA ILE A 597 14.96 -21.78 0.79
C ILE A 597 15.08 -20.95 -0.48
N LEU A 598 15.87 -19.87 -0.46
CA LEU A 598 16.01 -18.97 -1.60
C LEU A 598 16.82 -19.59 -2.74
N ASP A 599 17.82 -20.44 -2.45
CA ASP A 599 18.58 -21.16 -3.48
C ASP A 599 17.74 -22.28 -4.14
N VAL A 600 16.90 -22.97 -3.37
CA VAL A 600 15.90 -23.92 -3.90
C VAL A 600 14.93 -23.20 -4.83
N ILE A 601 14.27 -22.14 -4.36
CA ILE A 601 13.28 -21.39 -5.15
C ILE A 601 13.93 -20.85 -6.44
N GLU A 602 15.07 -20.15 -6.35
CA GLU A 602 15.74 -19.56 -7.52
C GLU A 602 16.15 -20.60 -8.58
N LYS A 603 16.64 -21.78 -8.16
CA LYS A 603 17.01 -22.86 -9.08
C LYS A 603 15.82 -23.65 -9.60
N SER A 604 14.78 -23.88 -8.81
CA SER A 604 13.51 -24.48 -9.28
C SER A 604 12.84 -23.60 -10.34
N LEU A 605 12.93 -22.28 -10.21
CA LEU A 605 12.45 -21.34 -11.23
C LEU A 605 13.20 -21.43 -12.58
N ALA A 606 14.38 -22.07 -12.66
CA ALA A 606 15.07 -22.32 -13.92
C ALA A 606 14.32 -23.32 -14.83
N PHE A 607 13.46 -24.17 -14.26
CA PHE A 607 12.56 -25.07 -15.00
C PHE A 607 11.23 -24.41 -15.38
N HIS A 608 10.94 -23.22 -14.82
CA HIS A 608 9.63 -22.60 -14.87
C HIS A 608 9.46 -21.71 -16.10
N THR A 609 8.39 -21.94 -16.87
CA THR A 609 8.15 -21.25 -18.15
C THR A 609 7.66 -19.81 -17.98
N SER A 610 6.69 -19.57 -17.10
CA SER A 610 5.99 -18.28 -16.95
C SER A 610 6.78 -17.16 -16.26
N THR A 611 7.88 -17.43 -15.55
CA THR A 611 8.61 -16.41 -14.74
C THR A 611 9.02 -15.16 -15.52
N ASN A 612 9.51 -15.32 -16.75
CA ASN A 612 9.86 -14.18 -17.59
C ASN A 612 8.62 -13.55 -18.27
N TYR A 613 7.54 -14.30 -18.46
CA TYR A 613 6.33 -13.83 -19.15
C TYR A 613 5.49 -12.84 -18.31
N GLN A 614 5.30 -13.09 -17.00
CA GLN A 614 4.39 -12.27 -16.17
C GLN A 614 4.81 -10.81 -16.01
N ALA A 615 6.13 -10.54 -15.97
CA ALA A 615 6.71 -9.21 -15.77
C ALA A 615 6.21 -8.12 -16.73
N ARG A 616 5.57 -8.47 -17.87
CA ARG A 616 4.79 -7.57 -18.75
C ARG A 616 3.60 -8.28 -19.42
N ALA A 617 2.90 -9.16 -18.70
CA ALA A 617 1.73 -9.86 -19.25
C ALA A 617 0.71 -8.86 -19.86
N PRO A 618 0.09 -9.16 -21.02
CA PRO A 618 -0.84 -8.25 -21.68
C PRO A 618 -2.18 -8.12 -20.93
N GLN A 619 -3.02 -7.18 -21.35
CA GLN A 619 -4.43 -7.16 -20.95
C GLN A 619 -5.09 -8.52 -21.27
N PRO A 620 -5.81 -9.15 -20.32
CA PRO A 620 -6.61 -8.52 -19.26
C PRO A 620 -5.87 -8.25 -17.95
N PHE A 621 -4.61 -8.68 -17.84
CA PHE A 621 -3.86 -8.55 -16.59
C PHE A 621 -3.58 -7.08 -16.30
N THR A 622 -3.87 -6.71 -15.06
CA THR A 622 -3.75 -5.35 -14.54
C THR A 622 -2.35 -5.13 -14.00
N SER A 623 -2.01 -3.90 -13.61
CA SER A 623 -0.65 -3.53 -13.19
C SER A 623 -0.17 -4.21 -11.90
N ASP A 624 -0.99 -5.06 -11.28
CA ASP A 624 -0.68 -5.90 -10.11
C ASP A 624 -0.06 -7.26 -10.44
N VAL A 625 0.20 -7.55 -11.73
CA VAL A 625 0.75 -8.85 -12.22
C VAL A 625 2.21 -8.74 -12.72
N HIS A 626 2.80 -7.54 -12.72
CA HIS A 626 4.11 -7.26 -13.32
C HIS A 626 5.30 -7.47 -12.36
N GLU A 627 5.35 -8.62 -11.69
CA GLU A 627 6.41 -8.92 -10.73
C GLU A 627 7.68 -9.47 -11.39
N ASP A 628 8.85 -9.07 -10.88
CA ASP A 628 10.13 -9.70 -11.22
C ASP A 628 10.65 -10.49 -10.01
N ILE A 629 10.16 -11.72 -9.89
CA ILE A 629 10.44 -12.61 -8.75
C ILE A 629 11.93 -12.78 -8.45
N LEU A 630 12.82 -12.61 -9.44
CA LEU A 630 14.27 -12.70 -9.23
C LEU A 630 14.83 -11.45 -8.53
N LEU A 631 14.28 -10.26 -8.81
CA LEU A 631 14.58 -9.05 -8.04
C LEU A 631 14.00 -9.14 -6.62
N ASP A 632 12.81 -9.72 -6.48
CA ASP A 632 12.18 -9.96 -5.19
C ASP A 632 12.97 -10.96 -4.32
N ILE A 633 13.45 -12.07 -4.89
CA ILE A 633 14.38 -13.01 -4.22
C ILE A 633 15.68 -12.30 -3.85
N ALA A 634 16.24 -11.46 -4.73
CA ALA A 634 17.45 -10.68 -4.44
C ALA A 634 17.25 -9.61 -3.34
N ARG A 635 16.04 -9.05 -3.21
CA ARG A 635 15.61 -8.18 -2.10
C ARG A 635 15.50 -9.01 -0.82
N ILE A 636 14.71 -10.08 -0.82
CA ILE A 636 14.47 -10.95 0.34
C ILE A 636 15.79 -11.51 0.90
N ARG A 637 16.75 -11.89 0.03
CA ARG A 637 18.09 -12.35 0.40
C ARG A 637 18.86 -11.33 1.24
N LYS A 638 18.82 -10.04 0.85
CA LYS A 638 19.49 -8.92 1.55
C LYS A 638 18.71 -8.42 2.78
N GLN A 639 17.40 -8.59 2.79
CA GLN A 639 16.51 -8.09 3.84
C GLN A 639 16.67 -8.89 5.15
N LYS A 640 16.61 -8.18 6.28
CA LYS A 640 16.52 -8.76 7.63
C LYS A 640 15.05 -8.82 8.05
N TYR A 641 14.67 -9.85 8.81
CA TYR A 641 13.30 -10.04 9.30
C TYR A 641 13.29 -10.19 10.83
N ALA A 642 12.23 -9.70 11.48
CA ALA A 642 12.10 -9.75 12.94
C ALA A 642 11.92 -11.18 13.48
N SER A 643 11.33 -12.06 12.66
CA SER A 643 11.14 -13.49 12.89
C SER A 643 11.18 -14.28 11.58
N ASP A 644 11.25 -15.60 11.70
CA ASP A 644 11.13 -16.55 10.59
C ASP A 644 9.73 -16.48 9.92
N TYR A 645 8.67 -16.34 10.70
CA TYR A 645 7.31 -16.16 10.18
C TYR A 645 7.17 -14.97 9.22
N ASP A 646 7.79 -13.82 9.55
CA ASP A 646 7.73 -12.62 8.72
C ASP A 646 8.49 -12.79 7.38
N LEU A 647 9.57 -13.58 7.37
CA LEU A 647 10.27 -14.02 6.14
C LEU A 647 9.35 -14.88 5.26
N HIS A 648 8.65 -15.86 5.86
CA HIS A 648 7.77 -16.75 5.10
C HIS A 648 6.54 -16.04 4.52
N ILE A 649 6.00 -15.01 5.19
CA ILE A 649 4.98 -14.12 4.63
C ILE A 649 5.51 -13.40 3.39
N ASP A 650 6.72 -12.83 3.45
CA ASP A 650 7.30 -12.06 2.35
C ASP A 650 7.56 -12.94 1.11
N ILE A 651 8.17 -14.12 1.30
CA ILE A 651 8.35 -15.09 0.20
C ILE A 651 6.99 -15.50 -0.39
N SER A 652 6.01 -15.86 0.44
CA SER A 652 4.70 -16.33 -0.05
C SER A 652 3.97 -15.24 -0.85
N ARG A 653 3.97 -13.99 -0.37
CA ARG A 653 3.40 -12.84 -1.09
C ARG A 653 4.15 -12.50 -2.37
N SER A 654 5.48 -12.64 -2.38
CA SER A 654 6.31 -12.37 -3.56
C SER A 654 6.08 -13.40 -4.65
N VAL A 655 6.07 -14.70 -4.31
CA VAL A 655 5.71 -15.75 -5.27
C VAL A 655 4.27 -15.59 -5.75
N LYS A 656 3.30 -15.29 -4.87
CA LYS A 656 1.91 -15.02 -5.27
C LYS A 656 1.74 -13.83 -6.21
N ARG A 657 2.67 -12.84 -6.21
CA ARG A 657 2.65 -11.68 -7.12
C ARG A 657 3.10 -12.00 -8.55
N LEU A 658 3.77 -13.13 -8.79
CA LEU A 658 3.80 -13.73 -10.14
C LEU A 658 2.37 -14.00 -10.65
N ASN A 659 1.43 -14.21 -9.72
CA ASN A 659 0.03 -14.49 -10.01
C ASN A 659 -0.08 -15.67 -10.98
N ASP A 660 0.70 -16.74 -10.78
CA ASP A 660 0.88 -17.90 -11.70
C ASP A 660 -0.14 -19.04 -11.51
N GLY A 661 -0.87 -19.04 -10.40
CA GLY A 661 -1.90 -20.05 -10.08
C GLY A 661 -1.31 -21.34 -9.54
N HIS A 662 -0.14 -21.73 -10.02
CA HIS A 662 0.56 -22.96 -9.65
C HIS A 662 1.89 -22.64 -8.95
N CYS A 663 2.60 -21.58 -9.37
CA CYS A 663 3.69 -21.04 -8.55
C CYS A 663 3.17 -20.44 -7.24
N SER A 664 3.54 -21.08 -6.13
CA SER A 664 3.23 -20.64 -4.77
C SER A 664 4.33 -21.10 -3.81
N TRP A 665 4.45 -20.41 -2.66
CA TRP A 665 5.26 -20.87 -1.54
C TRP A 665 4.40 -21.02 -0.29
N SER A 666 4.43 -22.23 0.28
CA SER A 666 3.68 -22.60 1.47
C SER A 666 4.61 -23.28 2.48
N ASN A 667 4.86 -22.65 3.62
CA ASN A 667 5.56 -23.31 4.73
C ASN A 667 4.54 -23.90 5.71
N GLN A 668 4.50 -25.23 5.75
CA GLN A 668 3.56 -26.04 6.52
C GLN A 668 3.70 -25.82 8.04
N CYS A 669 4.88 -25.34 8.49
CA CYS A 669 5.14 -24.87 9.86
C CYS A 669 4.08 -23.88 10.36
N TYR A 670 3.59 -23.01 9.47
CA TYR A 670 2.70 -21.90 9.78
C TYR A 670 1.28 -22.12 9.25
N VAL A 671 1.10 -22.49 7.98
CA VAL A 671 -0.24 -22.53 7.36
C VAL A 671 -1.14 -23.70 7.83
N THR A 672 -0.56 -24.72 8.48
CA THR A 672 -1.32 -25.90 8.96
C THR A 672 -1.63 -25.87 10.45
N LEU A 673 -1.13 -24.90 11.22
CA LEU A 673 -1.24 -24.94 12.68
C LEU A 673 -2.53 -24.28 13.20
N PHE A 674 -2.87 -23.09 12.70
CA PHE A 674 -4.05 -22.35 13.13
C PHE A 674 -4.75 -21.68 11.94
N VAL A 675 -6.06 -21.88 11.83
CA VAL A 675 -6.92 -21.18 10.87
C VAL A 675 -7.72 -20.13 11.62
N ASN A 676 -7.80 -18.92 11.07
CA ASN A 676 -8.39 -17.76 11.71
C ASN A 676 -9.84 -17.54 11.23
N TYR A 677 -10.79 -17.40 12.15
CA TYR A 677 -12.22 -17.43 11.85
C TYR A 677 -13.01 -16.22 12.38
N LEU A 678 -14.09 -15.89 11.67
CA LEU A 678 -15.15 -14.97 12.06
C LEU A 678 -16.51 -15.63 11.74
N PRO A 679 -17.55 -15.52 12.60
CA PRO A 679 -18.84 -16.20 12.40
C PRO A 679 -19.78 -15.46 11.44
N LEU A 680 -19.25 -14.51 10.65
CA LEU A 680 -20.01 -13.65 9.73
C LEU A 680 -19.42 -13.77 8.31
N PRO A 681 -19.59 -14.91 7.62
CA PRO A 681 -19.35 -14.99 6.19
C PRO A 681 -20.13 -13.91 5.44
N LEU A 682 -19.53 -13.35 4.39
CA LEU A 682 -20.14 -12.31 3.56
C LEU A 682 -20.57 -12.89 2.21
N THR A 683 -21.64 -12.33 1.64
CA THR A 683 -22.10 -12.65 0.28
C THR A 683 -22.42 -11.37 -0.49
N LEU A 684 -22.55 -11.50 -1.81
CA LEU A 684 -22.90 -10.42 -2.72
C LEU A 684 -24.37 -10.57 -3.11
N LEU A 685 -25.23 -9.65 -2.69
CA LEU A 685 -26.66 -9.67 -3.03
C LEU A 685 -26.99 -8.57 -4.05
N THR A 686 -27.94 -8.88 -4.92
CA THR A 686 -28.49 -7.98 -5.95
C THR A 686 -29.98 -7.76 -5.69
N ASP A 687 -30.41 -6.50 -5.63
CA ASP A 687 -31.81 -6.17 -5.40
C ASP A 687 -32.67 -6.23 -6.69
N ARG A 688 -33.98 -6.00 -6.54
CA ARG A 688 -34.97 -6.01 -7.64
C ARG A 688 -34.78 -4.86 -8.65
N LEU A 689 -33.98 -3.85 -8.33
CA LEU A 689 -33.61 -2.75 -9.23
C LEU A 689 -32.26 -3.03 -9.92
N GLY A 690 -31.58 -4.12 -9.56
CA GLY A 690 -30.30 -4.53 -10.11
C GLY A 690 -29.10 -3.84 -9.47
N PHE A 691 -29.24 -3.21 -8.29
CA PHE A 691 -28.12 -2.73 -7.50
C PHE A 691 -27.50 -3.88 -6.70
N GLN A 692 -26.17 -3.95 -6.67
CA GLN A 692 -25.44 -4.91 -5.85
C GLN A 692 -24.98 -4.30 -4.52
N SER A 693 -24.87 -5.12 -3.49
CA SER A 693 -24.33 -4.75 -2.18
C SER A 693 -23.71 -5.96 -1.49
N VAL A 694 -22.72 -5.73 -0.64
CA VAL A 694 -22.16 -6.77 0.23
C VAL A 694 -23.06 -6.91 1.45
N HIS A 695 -23.41 -8.14 1.81
CA HIS A 695 -24.21 -8.47 2.99
C HIS A 695 -23.49 -9.52 3.82
N ILE A 696 -23.78 -9.58 5.12
CA ILE A 696 -23.57 -10.80 5.91
C ILE A 696 -24.50 -11.87 5.32
N ALA A 697 -24.00 -13.10 5.13
CA ALA A 697 -24.77 -14.14 4.47
C ALA A 697 -26.11 -14.42 5.21
N PRO A 698 -27.24 -14.63 4.52
CA PRO A 698 -28.53 -14.97 5.14
C PRO A 698 -28.45 -16.16 6.11
N GLU A 699 -27.63 -17.15 5.78
CA GLU A 699 -27.38 -18.38 6.52
C GLU A 699 -26.26 -18.28 7.57
N ALA A 700 -25.57 -17.13 7.66
CA ALA A 700 -24.31 -16.97 8.39
C ALA A 700 -24.36 -17.52 9.82
N PHE A 701 -25.43 -17.23 10.57
CA PHE A 701 -25.58 -17.68 11.94
C PHE A 701 -25.82 -19.20 12.05
N SER A 702 -26.55 -19.80 11.11
CA SER A 702 -26.78 -21.25 11.05
C SER A 702 -25.50 -22.00 10.73
N VAL A 703 -24.72 -21.51 9.75
CA VAL A 703 -23.39 -22.03 9.40
C VAL A 703 -22.45 -21.94 10.61
N ALA A 704 -22.34 -20.73 11.20
CA ALA A 704 -21.43 -20.48 12.31
C ALA A 704 -21.79 -21.25 13.58
N SER A 705 -23.09 -21.42 13.87
CA SER A 705 -23.53 -22.19 15.05
C SER A 705 -23.29 -23.69 14.91
N ALA A 706 -23.32 -24.23 13.68
CA ALA A 706 -23.02 -25.63 13.42
C ALA A 706 -21.52 -25.96 13.54
N GLU A 707 -20.65 -25.15 12.93
CA GLU A 707 -19.19 -25.38 12.93
C GLU A 707 -18.47 -24.88 14.20
N PHE A 708 -19.00 -23.82 14.82
CA PHE A 708 -18.37 -23.14 15.96
C PHE A 708 -19.21 -23.19 17.23
N GLY A 709 -20.05 -24.22 17.43
CA GLY A 709 -20.99 -24.27 18.56
C GLY A 709 -20.36 -24.12 19.96
N ASP A 710 -19.09 -24.53 20.14
CA ASP A 710 -18.30 -24.33 21.37
C ASP A 710 -17.77 -22.90 21.54
N ALA A 711 -17.69 -22.15 20.45
CA ALA A 711 -17.13 -20.80 20.35
C ALA A 711 -18.18 -19.71 20.11
N ILE A 712 -19.39 -20.05 19.63
CA ILE A 712 -20.39 -19.07 19.14
C ILE A 712 -20.76 -18.04 20.21
N LYS A 713 -20.72 -18.45 21.49
CA LYS A 713 -20.92 -17.57 22.64
C LYS A 713 -19.88 -16.45 22.75
N PHE A 714 -18.60 -16.69 22.42
CA PHE A 714 -17.55 -15.67 22.48
C PHE A 714 -17.88 -14.46 21.60
N TRP A 715 -18.37 -14.69 20.38
CA TRP A 715 -18.76 -13.62 19.47
C TRP A 715 -20.12 -13.00 19.83
N GLN A 716 -21.07 -13.78 20.35
CA GLN A 716 -22.31 -13.24 20.92
C GLN A 716 -22.04 -12.30 22.11
N ASP A 717 -21.08 -12.65 22.98
CA ASP A 717 -20.71 -11.85 24.15
C ASP A 717 -19.86 -10.62 23.80
N ALA A 718 -19.15 -10.64 22.66
CA ALA A 718 -18.35 -9.54 22.15
C ALA A 718 -19.16 -8.42 21.45
N LEU A 719 -20.39 -8.72 21.00
CA LEU A 719 -21.26 -7.71 20.39
C LEU A 719 -21.70 -6.64 21.41
N PRO A 720 -21.70 -5.34 21.06
CA PRO A 720 -21.96 -4.26 22.00
C PRO A 720 -23.46 -3.99 22.22
N GLY A 721 -23.79 -3.41 23.37
CA GLY A 721 -25.09 -2.81 23.65
C GLY A 721 -26.27 -3.73 23.36
N GLN A 722 -27.20 -3.28 22.51
CA GLN A 722 -28.42 -4.03 22.17
C GLN A 722 -28.18 -5.24 21.25
N LEU A 723 -26.99 -5.36 20.62
CA LEU A 723 -26.61 -6.50 19.78
C LEU A 723 -26.00 -7.66 20.59
N LYS A 724 -25.65 -7.43 21.86
CA LYS A 724 -25.09 -8.48 22.72
C LYS A 724 -26.06 -9.66 22.84
N GLY A 725 -25.55 -10.87 22.59
CA GLY A 725 -26.36 -12.09 22.54
C GLY A 725 -27.17 -12.29 21.26
N LYS A 726 -27.09 -11.40 20.25
CA LYS A 726 -27.96 -11.39 19.06
C LYS A 726 -27.19 -11.48 17.75
N LEU A 727 -26.16 -12.31 17.70
CA LEU A 727 -25.37 -12.57 16.48
C LEU A 727 -26.24 -12.98 15.28
N GLU A 728 -27.33 -13.72 15.53
CA GLU A 728 -28.35 -14.08 14.55
C GLU A 728 -29.02 -12.88 13.86
N SER A 729 -29.25 -11.79 14.58
CA SER A 729 -29.92 -10.59 14.04
C SER A 729 -29.11 -9.85 12.97
N LEU A 730 -27.85 -10.24 12.76
CA LEU A 730 -26.98 -9.72 11.71
C LEU A 730 -27.10 -10.51 10.39
N ALA A 731 -27.82 -11.63 10.36
CA ALA A 731 -28.04 -12.45 9.17
C ALA A 731 -28.70 -11.64 8.03
N GLY A 732 -28.09 -11.67 6.84
CA GLY A 732 -28.56 -10.86 5.70
C GLY A 732 -28.41 -9.35 5.86
N ALA A 733 -27.78 -8.84 6.92
CA ALA A 733 -27.59 -7.40 7.12
C ALA A 733 -26.62 -6.83 6.06
N LYS A 734 -26.97 -5.65 5.53
CA LYS A 734 -26.16 -4.96 4.51
C LYS A 734 -24.89 -4.41 5.15
N VAL A 735 -23.72 -4.77 4.62
CA VAL A 735 -22.44 -4.19 5.05
C VAL A 735 -22.24 -2.86 4.34
N LEU A 736 -21.97 -1.82 5.13
CA LEU A 736 -21.77 -0.45 4.65
C LEU A 736 -20.29 -0.03 4.71
N LEU A 737 -19.54 -0.50 5.72
CA LEU A 737 -18.08 -0.33 5.81
C LEU A 737 -17.42 -1.57 6.44
N ILE A 738 -16.21 -1.88 5.96
CA ILE A 738 -15.29 -2.88 6.52
C ILE A 738 -13.99 -2.16 6.88
N ASN A 739 -13.59 -2.18 8.15
CA ASN A 739 -12.43 -1.45 8.69
C ASN A 739 -12.41 0.06 8.31
N GLY A 740 -13.59 0.67 8.17
CA GLY A 740 -13.76 2.06 7.75
C GLY A 740 -13.69 2.32 6.24
N LYS A 741 -13.36 1.31 5.42
CA LYS A 741 -13.41 1.37 3.94
C LYS A 741 -14.78 0.91 3.40
N PRO A 742 -15.21 1.39 2.21
CA PRO A 742 -16.29 0.76 1.44
C PRO A 742 -16.06 -0.76 1.24
N PRO A 743 -17.10 -1.60 1.21
CA PRO A 743 -16.91 -3.05 1.20
C PRO A 743 -16.18 -3.56 -0.04
N PHE A 744 -16.44 -3.00 -1.22
CA PHE A 744 -15.74 -3.38 -2.45
C PHE A 744 -14.26 -3.00 -2.45
N ASP A 745 -13.84 -2.01 -1.67
CA ASP A 745 -12.42 -1.66 -1.54
C ASP A 745 -11.70 -2.73 -0.72
N ALA A 746 -12.33 -3.25 0.35
CA ALA A 746 -11.82 -4.40 1.10
C ALA A 746 -11.82 -5.70 0.27
N VAL A 747 -12.79 -5.90 -0.62
CA VAL A 747 -12.81 -7.01 -1.59
C VAL A 747 -11.62 -6.88 -2.56
N ASN A 748 -11.33 -5.67 -3.05
CA ASN A 748 -10.22 -5.40 -3.96
C ASN A 748 -8.85 -5.52 -3.26
N ASP A 749 -8.70 -5.00 -2.04
CA ASP A 749 -7.51 -5.16 -1.19
C ASP A 749 -7.20 -6.66 -1.00
N ASN A 750 -8.22 -7.48 -0.70
CA ASN A 750 -8.07 -8.93 -0.59
C ASN A 750 -7.67 -9.57 -1.92
N ALA A 751 -8.29 -9.17 -3.03
CA ALA A 751 -7.97 -9.70 -4.35
C ALA A 751 -6.50 -9.43 -4.73
N GLN A 752 -5.93 -8.29 -4.35
CA GLN A 752 -4.51 -7.98 -4.58
C GLN A 752 -3.56 -8.91 -3.80
N ILE A 753 -3.91 -9.35 -2.59
CA ILE A 753 -3.05 -10.22 -1.75
C ILE A 753 -3.30 -11.73 -1.91
N ALA A 754 -4.40 -12.12 -2.56
CA ALA A 754 -4.73 -13.54 -2.80
C ALA A 754 -3.84 -14.19 -3.86
N GLY A 755 -3.61 -13.52 -5.00
CA GLY A 755 -2.87 -14.06 -6.15
C GLY A 755 -3.66 -15.11 -6.95
N SER A 756 -2.96 -16.17 -7.40
CA SER A 756 -3.47 -17.41 -8.04
C SER A 756 -3.94 -17.40 -9.52
N TYR A 757 -3.41 -16.53 -10.39
CA TYR A 757 -3.73 -16.44 -11.84
C TYR A 757 -5.24 -16.36 -12.11
N GLN A 758 -5.89 -15.53 -11.31
CA GLN A 758 -7.28 -15.21 -11.47
C GLN A 758 -7.37 -13.75 -11.88
N ALA A 759 -8.17 -13.44 -12.90
CA ALA A 759 -8.48 -12.05 -13.24
C ALA A 759 -9.11 -11.35 -12.03
N LEU A 760 -9.02 -10.02 -11.94
CA LEU A 760 -9.48 -9.29 -10.74
C LEU A 760 -10.91 -9.67 -10.33
N GLY A 761 -11.85 -9.74 -11.29
CA GLY A 761 -13.23 -10.17 -11.03
C GLY A 761 -13.34 -11.57 -10.42
N THR A 762 -12.56 -12.53 -10.92
CA THR A 762 -12.48 -13.89 -10.37
C THR A 762 -11.93 -13.90 -8.93
N ARG A 763 -10.87 -13.13 -8.65
CA ARG A 763 -10.30 -13.00 -7.29
C ARG A 763 -11.27 -12.35 -6.29
N GLN A 764 -12.13 -11.44 -6.74
CA GLN A 764 -13.18 -10.84 -5.90
C GLN A 764 -14.13 -11.92 -5.33
N ASN A 765 -14.42 -12.99 -6.08
CA ASN A 765 -15.30 -14.07 -5.62
C ASN A 765 -14.71 -14.92 -4.49
N GLY A 766 -13.38 -14.95 -4.31
CA GLY A 766 -12.73 -15.60 -3.17
C GLY A 766 -12.90 -14.88 -1.83
N PHE A 767 -13.31 -13.60 -1.84
CA PHE A 767 -13.61 -12.85 -0.61
C PHE A 767 -14.93 -13.30 0.05
N PHE A 768 -15.90 -13.68 -0.78
CA PHE A 768 -17.24 -14.05 -0.38
C PHE A 768 -17.35 -15.54 -0.06
N SER A 769 -18.39 -15.88 0.71
CA SER A 769 -18.81 -17.26 0.92
C SER A 769 -19.28 -17.94 -0.36
N SER A 770 -19.14 -19.26 -0.39
CA SER A 770 -19.42 -20.10 -1.56
C SER A 770 -19.67 -21.55 -1.14
N TYR A 771 -20.00 -22.44 -2.07
CA TYR A 771 -20.09 -23.88 -1.83
C TYR A 771 -19.05 -24.66 -2.65
N ARG A 772 -18.65 -25.84 -2.18
CA ARG A 772 -17.82 -26.78 -2.93
C ARG A 772 -18.25 -28.22 -2.65
N LEU A 773 -18.23 -29.06 -3.68
CA LEU A 773 -18.30 -30.52 -3.55
C LEU A 773 -16.89 -31.10 -3.37
N VAL A 774 -16.68 -31.93 -2.35
CA VAL A 774 -15.40 -32.62 -2.08
C VAL A 774 -15.70 -34.06 -1.68
N SER A 775 -15.21 -35.04 -2.45
CA SER A 775 -15.36 -36.48 -2.17
C SER A 775 -16.78 -36.91 -1.76
N GLY A 776 -17.79 -36.42 -2.50
CA GLY A 776 -19.21 -36.71 -2.27
C GLY A 776 -19.89 -35.85 -1.19
N SER A 777 -19.12 -35.07 -0.41
CA SER A 777 -19.64 -34.20 0.65
C SER A 777 -19.73 -32.74 0.18
N TRP A 778 -20.83 -32.07 0.54
CA TRP A 778 -21.01 -30.65 0.27
C TRP A 778 -20.47 -29.80 1.43
N THR A 779 -19.63 -28.83 1.08
CA THR A 779 -18.80 -28.03 2.00
C THR A 779 -19.15 -26.55 1.82
N TYR A 780 -19.29 -25.81 2.91
CA TYR A 780 -19.41 -24.36 2.88
C TYR A 780 -18.02 -23.72 2.93
N LEU A 781 -17.76 -22.77 2.05
CA LEU A 781 -16.56 -21.93 2.09
C LEU A 781 -16.98 -20.59 2.69
N LEU A 782 -16.34 -20.16 3.77
CA LEU A 782 -16.68 -18.91 4.48
C LEU A 782 -16.22 -17.64 3.73
N GLY A 783 -15.31 -17.79 2.77
CA GLY A 783 -14.63 -16.70 2.06
C GLY A 783 -13.46 -16.10 2.84
N ASN A 784 -12.48 -15.54 2.15
CA ASN A 784 -11.24 -15.01 2.75
C ASN A 784 -11.49 -13.90 3.79
N PHE A 785 -12.66 -13.26 3.78
CA PHE A 785 -13.07 -12.34 4.84
C PHE A 785 -13.24 -13.03 6.20
N ALA A 786 -13.95 -14.17 6.23
CA ALA A 786 -14.38 -14.84 7.46
C ALA A 786 -13.54 -16.08 7.81
N GLN A 787 -12.67 -16.53 6.91
CA GLN A 787 -11.74 -17.63 7.14
C GLN A 787 -10.38 -17.32 6.48
N GLN A 788 -9.30 -17.31 7.25
CA GLN A 788 -7.96 -16.97 6.78
C GLN A 788 -6.96 -18.07 7.20
N GLY A 789 -6.12 -18.53 6.26
CA GLY A 789 -5.08 -19.53 6.52
C GLY A 789 -3.91 -19.02 7.37
N LEU A 790 -3.87 -17.72 7.67
CA LEU A 790 -2.88 -17.10 8.56
C LEU A 790 -3.56 -16.07 9.51
N PRO A 791 -3.09 -15.95 10.76
CA PRO A 791 -3.68 -15.07 11.80
C PRO A 791 -3.32 -13.58 11.60
N LEU A 792 -3.55 -13.02 10.40
CA LEU A 792 -3.08 -11.68 10.03
C LEU A 792 -3.85 -10.53 10.72
N SER A 793 -5.09 -10.76 11.15
CA SER A 793 -5.96 -9.77 11.82
C SER A 793 -6.53 -10.30 13.13
N ASP A 794 -6.54 -9.45 14.17
CA ASP A 794 -7.12 -9.77 15.49
C ASP A 794 -8.63 -9.48 15.57
N GLN A 795 -9.11 -8.51 14.80
CA GLN A 795 -10.49 -8.05 14.81
C GLN A 795 -10.86 -7.36 13.50
N VAL A 796 -12.15 -7.23 13.22
CA VAL A 796 -12.70 -6.38 12.16
C VAL A 796 -13.64 -5.34 12.77
N VAL A 797 -13.63 -4.12 12.21
CA VAL A 797 -14.66 -3.11 12.46
C VAL A 797 -15.69 -3.18 11.34
N LEU A 798 -16.93 -3.54 11.67
CA LEU A 798 -18.03 -3.59 10.70
C LEU A 798 -19.01 -2.44 10.98
N THR A 799 -19.46 -1.78 9.92
CA THR A 799 -20.66 -0.95 9.94
C THR A 799 -21.70 -1.60 9.06
N VAL A 800 -22.88 -1.91 9.62
CA VAL A 800 -23.93 -2.66 8.93
C VAL A 800 -25.30 -2.01 9.12
N GLN A 801 -26.25 -2.37 8.26
CA GLN A 801 -27.66 -2.04 8.37
C GLN A 801 -28.45 -3.35 8.42
N ARG A 802 -29.02 -3.69 9.58
CA ARG A 802 -29.89 -4.88 9.73
C ARG A 802 -31.19 -4.67 8.94
N LYS A 803 -31.77 -5.76 8.41
CA LYS A 803 -32.93 -5.70 7.50
C LYS A 803 -34.09 -4.86 8.04
N ASP A 804 -34.40 -5.03 9.33
CA ASP A 804 -35.53 -4.38 9.99
C ASP A 804 -35.19 -3.00 10.58
N HIS A 805 -34.00 -2.45 10.31
CA HIS A 805 -33.49 -1.23 10.96
C HIS A 805 -32.95 -0.23 9.94
N ILE A 806 -33.47 1.00 10.00
CA ILE A 806 -33.09 2.07 9.06
C ILE A 806 -31.69 2.63 9.37
N LEU A 807 -31.31 2.69 10.64
CA LEU A 807 -30.03 3.26 11.08
C LEU A 807 -28.88 2.24 11.01
N PRO A 808 -27.69 2.64 10.53
CA PRO A 808 -26.49 1.83 10.63
C PRO A 808 -26.02 1.60 12.07
N GLU A 809 -25.43 0.44 12.32
CA GLU A 809 -24.76 0.08 13.58
C GLU A 809 -23.29 -0.27 13.29
N THR A 810 -22.37 0.34 14.04
CA THR A 810 -20.93 0.05 13.97
C THR A 810 -20.47 -0.73 15.19
N PHE A 811 -19.78 -1.85 14.98
CA PHE A 811 -19.21 -2.67 16.05
C PHE A 811 -17.84 -3.24 15.66
N VAL A 812 -17.08 -3.63 16.69
CA VAL A 812 -15.83 -4.40 16.53
C VAL A 812 -16.14 -5.86 16.84
N LEU A 813 -15.71 -6.78 15.99
CA LEU A 813 -15.84 -8.22 16.23
C LEU A 813 -14.44 -8.88 16.14
N PRO A 814 -13.98 -9.58 17.20
CA PRO A 814 -12.68 -10.24 17.19
C PRO A 814 -12.67 -11.46 16.27
N TYR A 815 -11.58 -11.69 15.56
CA TYR A 815 -11.28 -13.00 14.98
C TYR A 815 -10.86 -13.98 16.08
N ARG A 816 -11.08 -15.28 15.87
CA ARG A 816 -10.61 -16.34 16.77
C ARG A 816 -9.89 -17.42 15.96
N SER A 817 -8.71 -17.83 16.40
CA SER A 817 -7.91 -18.84 15.70
C SER A 817 -8.17 -20.23 16.29
N LYS A 818 -8.62 -21.18 15.46
CA LYS A 818 -8.85 -22.60 15.79
C LYS A 818 -7.61 -23.39 15.41
N ILE A 819 -7.13 -24.29 16.27
CA ILE A 819 -6.07 -25.23 15.89
C ILE A 819 -6.59 -26.14 14.77
N SER A 820 -5.77 -26.47 13.77
CA SER A 820 -6.23 -27.30 12.65
C SER A 820 -6.38 -28.77 13.04
N SER A 821 -7.32 -29.45 12.39
CA SER A 821 -7.45 -30.92 12.43
C SER A 821 -6.22 -31.65 11.86
N ALA A 822 -5.41 -30.97 11.03
CA ALA A 822 -4.14 -31.47 10.52
C ALA A 822 -2.93 -31.23 11.46
N SER A 823 -3.10 -30.48 12.55
CA SER A 823 -2.00 -30.12 13.46
C SER A 823 -1.62 -31.24 14.41
N LYS A 824 -0.31 -31.50 14.57
CA LYS A 824 0.20 -32.32 15.67
C LYS A 824 0.23 -31.50 16.98
N LYS A 825 0.02 -32.15 18.13
CA LYS A 825 0.04 -31.49 19.45
C LYS A 825 1.46 -31.18 19.90
N PHE A 826 1.66 -29.98 20.46
CA PHE A 826 2.95 -29.49 20.93
C PHE A 826 2.84 -28.88 22.34
N SER A 827 3.94 -28.81 23.07
CA SER A 827 4.02 -28.30 24.45
C SER A 827 4.74 -26.96 24.55
N ASP A 828 5.48 -26.56 23.52
CA ASP A 828 6.47 -25.48 23.52
C ASP A 828 6.95 -25.19 22.08
N THR A 829 7.79 -24.17 21.90
CA THR A 829 8.35 -23.79 20.60
C THR A 829 9.22 -24.90 19.99
N ALA A 830 9.94 -25.66 20.82
CA ALA A 830 10.89 -26.67 20.35
C ALA A 830 10.20 -27.91 19.78
N SER A 831 9.19 -28.43 20.48
CA SER A 831 8.35 -29.56 20.07
C SER A 831 7.56 -29.25 18.81
N TRP A 832 6.98 -28.04 18.68
CA TRP A 832 6.35 -27.60 17.43
C TRP A 832 7.36 -27.53 16.27
N ARG A 833 8.51 -26.83 16.43
CA ARG A 833 9.51 -26.76 15.34
C ARG A 833 10.04 -28.13 14.92
N ALA A 834 10.22 -29.06 15.88
CA ALA A 834 10.65 -30.43 15.59
C ALA A 834 9.60 -31.27 14.84
N GLN A 835 8.29 -31.04 15.07
CA GLN A 835 7.21 -31.84 14.48
C GLN A 835 6.63 -31.28 13.17
N SER A 836 6.72 -29.97 12.95
CA SER A 836 6.00 -29.25 11.89
C SER A 836 6.88 -28.46 10.92
N CYS A 837 8.10 -28.06 11.32
CA CYS A 837 8.86 -27.03 10.61
C CYS A 837 10.14 -27.52 9.92
N LYS A 838 10.71 -28.64 10.35
CA LYS A 838 11.81 -29.33 9.64
C LYS A 838 11.27 -30.13 8.46
N ALA A 839 12.08 -30.30 7.41
CA ALA A 839 11.73 -31.17 6.29
C ALA A 839 11.36 -32.60 6.76
N LEU A 840 10.37 -33.18 6.09
CA LEU A 840 9.79 -34.51 6.35
C LEU A 840 9.88 -35.37 5.07
N ASP A 841 9.53 -36.65 5.18
CA ASP A 841 9.35 -37.53 4.02
C ASP A 841 8.36 -36.90 3.03
N GLY A 842 8.74 -36.79 1.76
CA GLY A 842 7.96 -36.09 0.72
C GLY A 842 8.16 -34.57 0.64
N THR A 843 8.91 -33.93 1.55
CA THR A 843 9.35 -32.52 1.37
C THR A 843 10.39 -32.38 0.25
N ASN A 844 11.25 -33.39 0.12
CA ASN A 844 12.28 -33.50 -0.91
C ASN A 844 11.95 -34.68 -1.84
N GLY A 845 12.52 -34.67 -3.04
CA GLY A 845 12.42 -35.77 -3.99
C GLY A 845 13.23 -37.00 -3.57
N VAL A 846 12.95 -38.12 -4.22
CA VAL A 846 13.64 -39.40 -4.01
C VAL A 846 14.35 -39.84 -5.30
N ASP A 847 15.10 -40.93 -5.23
CA ASP A 847 15.46 -41.68 -6.42
C ASP A 847 14.50 -42.87 -6.56
N VAL A 848 13.72 -42.93 -7.65
CA VAL A 848 12.71 -43.98 -7.86
C VAL A 848 13.29 -45.37 -8.12
N TYR A 849 14.62 -45.48 -8.23
CA TYR A 849 15.36 -46.74 -8.34
C TYR A 849 16.36 -46.96 -7.18
N ALA A 850 16.20 -46.26 -6.06
CA ALA A 850 16.88 -46.62 -4.82
C ALA A 850 16.28 -47.90 -4.21
N GLU A 851 17.08 -48.67 -3.47
CA GLU A 851 16.62 -49.91 -2.81
C GLU A 851 15.69 -49.62 -1.62
N ASP A 852 15.92 -48.49 -0.91
CA ASP A 852 15.13 -48.02 0.24
C ASP A 852 14.32 -46.75 -0.09
N ILE A 853 13.16 -46.90 -0.74
CA ILE A 853 12.23 -45.77 -1.00
C ILE A 853 11.27 -45.60 0.20
N PRO A 854 11.20 -44.41 0.85
CA PRO A 854 10.27 -44.16 1.96
C PRO A 854 8.79 -44.29 1.58
N SER A 855 7.97 -44.82 2.49
CA SER A 855 6.52 -44.90 2.31
C SER A 855 5.86 -43.53 2.57
N PHE A 856 5.63 -42.78 1.50
CA PHE A 856 5.05 -41.42 1.58
C PHE A 856 3.69 -41.37 2.30
N SER A 857 3.59 -40.53 3.32
CA SER A 857 2.31 -40.13 3.91
C SER A 857 1.74 -38.92 3.17
N THR A 858 0.55 -39.04 2.59
CA THR A 858 -0.05 -37.98 1.76
C THR A 858 -0.51 -36.78 2.59
N PHE A 859 0.14 -35.62 2.38
CA PHE A 859 -0.34 -34.33 2.89
C PHE A 859 -1.35 -33.73 1.89
N THR A 860 -2.51 -33.31 2.39
CA THR A 860 -3.71 -33.03 1.58
C THR A 860 -3.77 -31.64 0.90
N THR A 861 -2.71 -30.84 1.00
CA THR A 861 -2.66 -29.46 0.44
C THR A 861 -2.06 -29.36 -0.96
N PHE A 862 -1.32 -30.37 -1.42
CA PHE A 862 -1.23 -30.74 -2.83
C PHE A 862 -1.99 -32.07 -2.96
N GLN A 863 -2.74 -32.34 -4.04
CA GLN A 863 -3.48 -33.60 -4.12
C GLN A 863 -2.59 -34.77 -4.58
N GLN A 864 -1.54 -35.03 -3.80
CA GLN A 864 -0.84 -36.31 -3.80
C GLN A 864 -1.84 -37.38 -3.34
N GLN A 865 -2.42 -38.08 -4.32
CA GLN A 865 -3.24 -39.28 -4.10
C GLN A 865 -2.37 -40.38 -3.44
N PRO A 866 -2.97 -41.40 -2.77
CA PRO A 866 -2.22 -42.53 -2.22
C PRO A 866 -1.24 -43.11 -3.27
N PRO A 867 -0.05 -43.59 -2.86
CA PRO A 867 1.07 -43.85 -3.76
C PRO A 867 0.72 -44.83 -4.88
N VAL A 868 0.49 -44.27 -6.07
CA VAL A 868 0.31 -45.00 -7.33
C VAL A 868 1.67 -45.16 -8.00
N LYS A 869 1.81 -46.13 -8.92
CA LYS A 869 3.00 -46.22 -9.78
C LYS A 869 3.17 -44.90 -10.53
N VAL A 870 4.39 -44.36 -10.60
CA VAL A 870 4.65 -43.00 -11.10
C VAL A 870 4.11 -42.78 -12.53
N ARG A 871 4.09 -43.83 -13.36
CA ARG A 871 3.42 -43.82 -14.67
C ARG A 871 1.93 -43.44 -14.61
N THR A 872 1.15 -44.05 -13.71
CA THR A 872 -0.25 -43.67 -13.49
C THR A 872 -0.36 -42.29 -12.82
N GLN A 873 0.64 -41.90 -12.02
CA GLN A 873 0.73 -40.55 -11.43
C GLN A 873 0.81 -39.41 -12.47
N ARG A 874 1.09 -39.70 -13.75
CA ARG A 874 1.08 -38.72 -14.85
C ARG A 874 -0.26 -38.59 -15.57
N GLU A 875 -1.13 -39.59 -15.48
CA GLU A 875 -2.56 -39.48 -15.82
C GLU A 875 -3.32 -38.67 -14.74
N HIS A 876 -2.72 -38.55 -13.54
CA HIS A 876 -3.19 -37.81 -12.37
C HIS A 876 -2.89 -36.27 -12.48
N PRO A 877 -2.82 -35.43 -11.40
CA PRO A 877 -3.09 -33.99 -11.55
C PRO A 877 -1.94 -33.22 -12.22
N VAL A 878 -2.04 -33.08 -13.54
CA VAL A 878 -1.20 -32.21 -14.39
C VAL A 878 -1.26 -30.73 -13.95
N ASN A 879 -2.35 -30.30 -13.30
CA ASN A 879 -2.48 -28.96 -12.71
C ASN A 879 -3.53 -28.93 -11.57
N VAL A 880 -3.17 -28.34 -10.44
CA VAL A 880 -4.10 -27.90 -9.37
C VAL A 880 -3.64 -26.53 -8.90
N MET A 881 -4.57 -25.58 -8.72
CA MET A 881 -4.19 -24.26 -8.20
C MET A 881 -3.70 -24.36 -6.76
N LEU A 882 -2.52 -23.80 -6.50
CA LEU A 882 -1.96 -23.66 -5.15
C LEU A 882 -2.32 -22.30 -4.55
N ASP A 883 -3.63 -22.09 -4.50
CA ASP A 883 -4.30 -21.04 -3.75
C ASP A 883 -4.34 -21.45 -2.27
N ASP A 884 -4.08 -20.52 -1.32
CA ASP A 884 -4.10 -20.80 0.13
C ASP A 884 -5.51 -20.87 0.71
N THR A 885 -6.43 -21.44 -0.08
CA THR A 885 -7.82 -21.73 0.28
C THR A 885 -7.83 -22.52 1.59
N PRO A 886 -8.35 -21.95 2.68
CA PRO A 886 -8.17 -22.51 4.02
C PRO A 886 -8.76 -23.91 4.17
N LEU A 887 -8.14 -24.72 5.03
CA LEU A 887 -8.61 -26.07 5.35
C LEU A 887 -10.07 -26.04 5.81
N SER A 888 -10.95 -26.59 4.96
CA SER A 888 -12.40 -26.53 5.12
C SER A 888 -12.88 -27.57 6.13
N ASN A 889 -13.39 -27.11 7.27
CA ASN A 889 -14.06 -27.97 8.25
C ASN A 889 -15.60 -27.83 8.18
N VAL A 890 -16.09 -26.78 7.52
CA VAL A 890 -17.50 -26.34 7.54
C VAL A 890 -18.37 -27.19 6.60
N ALA A 891 -19.21 -28.06 7.15
CA ALA A 891 -20.24 -28.75 6.37
C ALA A 891 -21.27 -27.74 5.80
N LEU A 892 -21.74 -27.97 4.57
CA LEU A 892 -22.85 -27.18 4.02
C LEU A 892 -24.14 -27.51 4.81
N PRO A 893 -24.87 -26.53 5.37
CA PRO A 893 -26.08 -26.81 6.14
C PRO A 893 -27.11 -27.63 5.33
N PRO A 894 -27.86 -28.57 5.94
CA PRO A 894 -28.77 -29.46 5.19
C PRO A 894 -29.85 -28.76 4.34
N VAL A 895 -30.14 -27.48 4.63
CA VAL A 895 -31.07 -26.64 3.86
C VAL A 895 -30.45 -26.03 2.59
N LEU A 896 -29.12 -26.00 2.49
CA LEU A 896 -28.36 -25.56 1.31
C LEU A 896 -27.72 -26.71 0.53
N ALA A 897 -27.56 -27.89 1.16
CA ALA A 897 -27.18 -29.11 0.45
C ALA A 897 -28.27 -29.50 -0.58
N PRO A 898 -27.92 -30.04 -1.76
CA PRO A 898 -28.92 -30.39 -2.77
C PRO A 898 -29.95 -31.40 -2.25
N SER A 899 -31.20 -30.96 -2.15
CA SER A 899 -32.34 -31.79 -1.73
C SER A 899 -32.88 -32.71 -2.84
N LEU A 900 -32.21 -32.76 -3.99
CA LEU A 900 -32.58 -33.61 -5.13
C LEU A 900 -32.00 -35.02 -4.92
N PRO A 901 -32.73 -36.10 -5.24
CA PRO A 901 -32.20 -37.44 -5.14
C PRO A 901 -31.07 -37.66 -6.16
N SER A 902 -29.95 -38.22 -5.71
CA SER A 902 -28.82 -38.57 -6.57
C SER A 902 -29.19 -39.66 -7.58
N VAL A 903 -28.64 -39.54 -8.79
CA VAL A 903 -28.83 -40.49 -9.89
C VAL A 903 -27.72 -41.55 -9.87
N SER A 904 -28.02 -42.75 -10.37
CA SER A 904 -27.02 -43.83 -10.51
C SER A 904 -25.80 -43.36 -11.28
N GLY A 905 -24.61 -43.87 -10.92
CA GLY A 905 -23.33 -43.35 -11.40
C GLY A 905 -22.75 -42.18 -10.58
N SER A 906 -23.49 -41.62 -9.61
CA SER A 906 -22.92 -40.63 -8.68
C SER A 906 -21.85 -41.25 -7.78
N TYR A 907 -20.63 -40.71 -7.82
CA TYR A 907 -19.48 -41.19 -7.06
C TYR A 907 -18.51 -40.05 -6.75
N GLY A 908 -18.17 -39.90 -5.46
CA GLY A 908 -17.11 -38.99 -5.01
C GLY A 908 -17.31 -37.56 -5.53
N ALA A 909 -16.28 -36.99 -6.15
CA ALA A 909 -16.29 -35.65 -6.73
C ALA A 909 -17.30 -35.42 -7.89
N ALA A 910 -17.96 -36.45 -8.43
CA ALA A 910 -19.01 -36.32 -9.45
C ALA A 910 -20.38 -36.77 -8.91
N GLN A 911 -21.33 -35.85 -8.82
CA GLN A 911 -22.70 -36.09 -8.32
C GLN A 911 -23.73 -35.70 -9.39
N PHE A 912 -24.71 -36.58 -9.62
CA PHE A 912 -25.70 -36.41 -10.68
C PHE A 912 -27.11 -36.24 -10.12
N TYR A 913 -27.88 -35.28 -10.64
CA TYR A 913 -29.25 -35.00 -10.23
C TYR A 913 -30.15 -34.75 -11.44
N MET A 914 -31.46 -35.02 -11.32
CA MET A 914 -32.46 -34.57 -12.30
C MET A 914 -33.18 -33.35 -11.74
N ALA A 915 -33.32 -32.28 -12.55
CA ALA A 915 -34.04 -31.09 -12.16
C ALA A 915 -35.57 -31.32 -12.11
N LYS A 916 -36.29 -30.39 -11.46
CA LYS A 916 -37.75 -30.45 -11.28
C LYS A 916 -38.56 -30.36 -12.59
N ASP A 917 -37.92 -29.98 -13.71
CA ASP A 917 -38.53 -29.92 -15.05
C ASP A 917 -38.67 -31.30 -15.72
N GLY A 918 -38.00 -32.33 -15.19
CA GLY A 918 -37.93 -33.67 -15.77
C GLY A 918 -37.15 -33.76 -17.09
N LYS A 919 -36.36 -32.73 -17.44
CA LYS A 919 -35.69 -32.60 -18.75
C LYS A 919 -34.23 -32.13 -18.65
N THR A 920 -33.86 -31.41 -17.60
CA THR A 920 -32.49 -30.95 -17.36
C THR A 920 -31.80 -31.89 -16.39
N GLY A 921 -30.77 -32.57 -16.88
CA GLY A 921 -29.81 -33.26 -16.03
C GLY A 921 -28.82 -32.27 -15.39
N ILE A 922 -28.28 -32.62 -14.24
CA ILE A 922 -27.27 -31.82 -13.53
C ILE A 922 -26.09 -32.74 -13.20
N LEU A 923 -24.89 -32.30 -13.53
CA LEU A 923 -23.62 -32.81 -13.05
C LEU A 923 -22.97 -31.76 -12.14
N ALA A 924 -22.95 -31.99 -10.84
CA ALA A 924 -22.14 -31.24 -9.89
C ALA A 924 -20.76 -31.91 -9.79
N LEU A 925 -19.70 -31.17 -10.12
CA LEU A 925 -18.36 -31.70 -10.34
C LEU A 925 -17.31 -30.90 -9.55
N GLY A 926 -16.94 -31.42 -8.38
CA GLY A 926 -16.19 -30.69 -7.35
C GLY A 926 -14.70 -30.48 -7.65
N SER A 927 -14.07 -31.50 -8.24
CA SER A 927 -12.74 -31.46 -8.84
C SER A 927 -12.70 -32.51 -9.96
N PHE A 928 -11.81 -32.38 -10.93
CA PHE A 928 -11.56 -33.41 -11.96
C PHE A 928 -10.74 -34.59 -11.41
N SER A 929 -10.90 -34.92 -10.12
CA SER A 929 -10.08 -35.88 -9.40
C SER A 929 -10.80 -36.48 -8.20
N ASP A 930 -10.65 -37.80 -8.03
CA ASP A 930 -11.09 -38.57 -6.87
C ASP A 930 -10.05 -39.68 -6.56
N GLY A 931 -10.21 -40.41 -5.45
CA GLY A 931 -9.23 -41.40 -4.96
C GLY A 931 -9.06 -42.66 -5.83
N SER A 932 -9.78 -42.77 -6.94
CA SER A 932 -9.59 -43.79 -7.98
C SER A 932 -9.87 -43.16 -9.35
N TYR A 933 -8.88 -43.21 -10.24
CA TYR A 933 -8.98 -42.67 -11.60
C TYR A 933 -10.07 -43.37 -12.42
N ASP A 934 -9.96 -44.69 -12.56
CA ASP A 934 -10.87 -45.48 -13.40
C ASP A 934 -12.32 -45.38 -12.95
N ARG A 935 -12.54 -45.46 -11.63
CA ARG A 935 -13.87 -45.36 -11.03
C ARG A 935 -14.48 -43.97 -11.21
N PHE A 936 -13.68 -42.92 -11.18
CA PHE A 936 -14.13 -41.56 -11.46
C PHE A 936 -14.50 -41.37 -12.93
N LEU A 937 -13.72 -41.89 -13.88
CA LEU A 937 -14.06 -41.85 -15.30
C LEU A 937 -15.33 -42.66 -15.61
N ASN A 938 -15.44 -43.88 -15.09
CA ASN A 938 -16.63 -44.71 -15.29
C ASN A 938 -17.89 -44.05 -14.69
N ALA A 939 -17.78 -43.43 -13.52
CA ALA A 939 -18.86 -42.65 -12.91
C ALA A 939 -19.32 -41.46 -13.80
N LEU A 940 -18.39 -40.76 -14.47
CA LEU A 940 -18.75 -39.68 -15.40
C LEU A 940 -19.59 -40.20 -16.59
N LEU A 941 -19.29 -41.39 -17.10
CA LEU A 941 -20.06 -42.03 -18.17
C LEU A 941 -21.40 -42.59 -17.66
N GLU A 942 -21.39 -43.40 -16.60
CA GLU A 942 -22.58 -44.04 -16.02
C GLU A 942 -23.63 -43.02 -15.58
N GLY A 943 -23.19 -41.89 -14.99
CA GLY A 943 -24.07 -40.82 -14.53
C GLY A 943 -24.76 -40.08 -15.67
N LEU A 944 -24.02 -39.72 -16.72
CA LEU A 944 -24.60 -39.07 -17.91
C LEU A 944 -25.53 -39.99 -18.68
N LEU A 945 -25.20 -41.29 -18.81
CA LEU A 945 -26.11 -42.30 -19.36
C LEU A 945 -27.36 -42.47 -18.50
N SER A 946 -27.23 -42.47 -17.17
CA SER A 946 -28.36 -42.60 -16.24
C SER A 946 -29.28 -41.38 -16.25
N LEU A 947 -28.74 -40.17 -16.45
CA LEU A 947 -29.54 -38.97 -16.72
C LEU A 947 -30.28 -39.07 -18.05
N LYS A 948 -29.60 -39.54 -19.11
CA LYS A 948 -30.20 -39.72 -20.43
C LYS A 948 -31.36 -40.71 -20.40
N ALA A 949 -31.17 -41.86 -19.75
CA ALA A 949 -32.19 -42.89 -19.55
C ALA A 949 -33.38 -42.40 -18.70
N LYS A 950 -33.18 -41.40 -17.82
CA LYS A 950 -34.25 -40.72 -17.07
C LYS A 950 -34.97 -39.62 -17.86
N GLY A 951 -34.60 -39.37 -19.11
CA GLY A 951 -35.26 -38.40 -20.00
C GLY A 951 -34.53 -37.07 -20.19
N ALA A 952 -33.27 -36.94 -19.73
CA ALA A 952 -32.54 -35.67 -19.85
C ALA A 952 -32.28 -35.30 -21.33
N THR A 953 -32.67 -34.08 -21.70
CA THR A 953 -32.48 -33.48 -23.04
C THR A 953 -31.60 -32.23 -23.00
N GLN A 954 -31.34 -31.70 -21.80
CA GLN A 954 -30.49 -30.56 -21.49
C GLN A 954 -29.59 -30.93 -20.29
N LEU A 955 -28.49 -30.21 -20.08
CA LEU A 955 -27.51 -30.50 -19.04
C LEU A 955 -26.95 -29.23 -18.39
N ILE A 956 -26.92 -29.20 -17.05
CA ILE A 956 -26.09 -28.28 -16.28
C ILE A 956 -24.82 -29.01 -15.82
N VAL A 957 -23.66 -28.35 -15.94
CA VAL A 957 -22.39 -28.81 -15.36
C VAL A 957 -21.89 -27.75 -14.39
N ASP A 958 -22.06 -27.97 -13.09
CA ASP A 958 -21.62 -27.04 -12.03
C ASP A 958 -20.21 -27.41 -11.55
N VAL A 959 -19.30 -26.47 -11.76
CA VAL A 959 -17.87 -26.53 -11.44
C VAL A 959 -17.44 -25.34 -10.58
N SER A 960 -18.33 -24.87 -9.71
CA SER A 960 -18.04 -23.84 -8.71
C SER A 960 -16.96 -24.30 -7.73
N ASN A 961 -15.91 -23.47 -7.54
CA ASN A 961 -14.70 -23.79 -6.77
C ASN A 961 -13.94 -25.07 -7.22
N ASN A 962 -14.05 -25.48 -8.49
CA ASN A 962 -13.31 -26.63 -9.02
C ASN A 962 -11.84 -26.27 -9.33
N GLY A 963 -10.96 -26.56 -8.38
CA GLY A 963 -9.53 -26.23 -8.44
C GLY A 963 -8.66 -27.03 -9.44
N GLY A 964 -9.25 -27.79 -10.36
CA GLY A 964 -8.53 -28.63 -11.33
C GLY A 964 -8.64 -30.12 -11.05
N GLY A 965 -7.65 -30.89 -11.52
CA GLY A 965 -7.62 -32.35 -11.47
C GLY A 965 -7.04 -32.97 -12.74
N TYR A 966 -7.49 -34.18 -13.09
CA TYR A 966 -6.93 -35.00 -14.17
C TYR A 966 -7.29 -34.45 -15.56
N ILE A 967 -6.27 -34.09 -16.36
CA ILE A 967 -6.47 -33.43 -17.66
C ILE A 967 -7.10 -34.36 -18.70
N CYS A 968 -6.88 -35.67 -18.56
CA CYS A 968 -7.51 -36.68 -19.40
C CYS A 968 -9.02 -36.85 -19.06
N ALA A 969 -9.43 -36.62 -17.81
CA ALA A 969 -10.85 -36.65 -17.42
C ALA A 969 -11.65 -35.49 -18.03
N ALA A 970 -11.04 -34.32 -18.21
CA ALA A 970 -11.65 -33.19 -18.93
C ALA A 970 -11.95 -33.52 -20.40
N HIS A 971 -10.98 -34.11 -21.10
CA HIS A 971 -11.16 -34.59 -22.47
C HIS A 971 -12.21 -35.72 -22.57
N TYR A 972 -12.19 -36.67 -21.62
CA TYR A 972 -13.15 -37.76 -21.55
C TYR A 972 -14.59 -37.24 -21.39
N LEU A 973 -14.81 -36.29 -20.47
CA LEU A 973 -16.12 -35.67 -20.24
C LEU A 973 -16.62 -34.89 -21.46
N HIS A 974 -15.75 -34.09 -22.11
CA HIS A 974 -16.07 -33.38 -23.36
C HIS A 974 -16.49 -34.37 -24.46
N ARG A 975 -15.74 -35.48 -24.63
CA ARG A 975 -16.06 -36.53 -25.61
C ARG A 975 -17.38 -37.26 -25.32
N ILE A 976 -17.69 -37.57 -24.06
CA ILE A 976 -18.98 -38.19 -23.69
C ILE A 976 -20.16 -37.26 -24.04
N ILE A 977 -20.04 -35.97 -23.69
CA ILE A 977 -21.13 -35.00 -23.89
C ILE A 977 -21.32 -34.72 -25.39
N ALA A 978 -20.23 -34.42 -26.11
CA ALA A 978 -20.28 -33.89 -27.46
C ALA A 978 -20.06 -34.92 -28.59
N GLY A 979 -19.73 -36.18 -28.28
CA GLY A 979 -19.50 -37.27 -29.24
C GLY A 979 -18.16 -37.17 -29.98
N PRO A 980 -17.80 -38.16 -30.82
CA PRO A 980 -16.52 -38.22 -31.52
C PRO A 980 -16.43 -37.17 -32.65
N LYS A 981 -15.51 -36.21 -32.49
CA LYS A 981 -15.22 -35.08 -33.39
C LYS A 981 -13.74 -34.73 -33.30
N ALA A 982 -13.20 -33.94 -34.25
CA ALA A 982 -11.84 -33.42 -34.14
C ALA A 982 -11.61 -32.60 -32.84
N SER A 983 -12.63 -31.89 -32.35
CA SER A 983 -12.61 -31.18 -31.07
C SER A 983 -12.57 -32.09 -29.83
N THR A 984 -12.95 -33.37 -29.97
CA THR A 984 -13.02 -34.37 -28.87
C THR A 984 -12.07 -35.55 -29.05
N VAL A 985 -11.24 -35.53 -30.10
CA VAL A 985 -9.94 -36.20 -30.08
C VAL A 985 -9.02 -35.40 -29.13
N PRO A 986 -7.99 -35.98 -28.49
CA PRO A 986 -7.01 -35.26 -27.65
C PRO A 986 -6.13 -34.25 -28.43
N GLN A 987 -6.78 -33.20 -28.95
CA GLN A 987 -6.31 -32.23 -29.94
C GLN A 987 -6.87 -30.81 -29.64
N ALA A 988 -7.41 -30.58 -28.44
CA ALA A 988 -8.12 -29.36 -28.05
C ALA A 988 -7.17 -28.16 -27.76
N GLY A 989 -6.33 -27.79 -28.73
CA GLY A 989 -5.49 -26.58 -28.71
C GLY A 989 -4.25 -26.60 -27.83
N LEU A 990 -4.15 -27.49 -26.83
CA LEU A 990 -3.05 -27.52 -25.87
C LEU A 990 -1.75 -28.16 -26.41
N ASP A 991 -1.25 -27.62 -27.52
CA ASP A 991 0.19 -27.65 -27.78
C ASP A 991 0.92 -27.10 -26.55
N SER A 992 1.97 -27.79 -26.12
CA SER A 992 2.75 -27.38 -24.94
C SER A 992 4.24 -27.25 -25.22
N THR A 993 4.95 -26.47 -24.41
CA THR A 993 6.41 -26.33 -24.48
C THR A 993 7.02 -26.32 -23.07
N ALA A 994 8.18 -26.97 -22.91
CA ALA A 994 8.94 -26.95 -21.66
C ALA A 994 10.11 -25.95 -21.77
N ARG A 995 10.54 -25.40 -20.63
CA ARG A 995 11.72 -24.52 -20.60
C ARG A 995 13.00 -25.33 -20.74
N ASN A 996 13.84 -24.94 -21.68
CA ASN A 996 14.99 -25.71 -22.15
C ASN A 996 16.29 -25.30 -21.42
N GLY A 997 16.25 -25.36 -20.09
CA GLY A 997 17.37 -24.99 -19.22
C GLY A 997 18.53 -26.00 -19.31
N PRO A 998 19.78 -25.60 -18.98
CA PRO A 998 20.92 -26.50 -19.13
C PRO A 998 20.83 -27.78 -18.27
N LEU A 999 20.21 -27.73 -17.09
CA LEU A 999 19.99 -28.91 -16.26
C LEU A 999 18.91 -29.85 -16.83
N ALA A 1000 17.85 -29.30 -17.44
CA ALA A 1000 16.85 -30.08 -18.18
C ALA A 1000 17.50 -30.90 -19.32
N GLN A 1001 18.37 -30.24 -20.11
CA GLN A 1001 19.13 -30.93 -21.16
C GLN A 1001 20.05 -32.03 -20.62
N LEU A 1002 20.64 -31.84 -19.43
CA LEU A 1002 21.46 -32.89 -18.80
C LEU A 1002 20.60 -34.10 -18.37
N ILE A 1003 19.39 -33.88 -17.85
CA ILE A 1003 18.48 -34.98 -17.49
C ILE A 1003 18.07 -35.76 -18.74
N VAL A 1004 17.61 -35.09 -19.80
CA VAL A 1004 17.26 -35.76 -21.08
C VAL A 1004 18.45 -36.53 -21.65
N LYS A 1005 19.67 -35.95 -21.61
CA LYS A 1005 20.89 -36.63 -22.07
C LYS A 1005 21.26 -37.84 -21.21
N LYS A 1006 20.99 -37.85 -19.90
CA LYS A 1006 21.15 -39.03 -19.05
C LYS A 1006 20.17 -40.14 -19.42
N ILE A 1007 18.90 -39.80 -19.64
CA ILE A 1007 17.88 -40.77 -20.07
C ILE A 1007 18.23 -41.36 -21.45
N VAL A 1008 18.57 -40.51 -22.42
CA VAL A 1008 18.81 -40.89 -23.82
C VAL A 1008 20.12 -41.68 -24.02
N ASN A 1009 21.21 -41.32 -23.34
CA ASN A 1009 22.53 -41.92 -23.59
C ASN A 1009 22.93 -43.01 -22.59
N GLU A 1010 22.40 -42.98 -21.37
CA GLU A 1010 22.80 -43.87 -20.27
C GLU A 1010 21.63 -44.73 -19.74
N ASP A 1011 20.47 -44.66 -20.40
CA ASP A 1011 19.22 -45.36 -20.04
C ASP A 1011 18.82 -45.16 -18.56
N ALA A 1012 19.03 -43.94 -18.05
CA ALA A 1012 18.82 -43.58 -16.64
C ALA A 1012 17.35 -43.61 -16.16
N ASP A 1013 16.42 -43.97 -17.05
CA ASP A 1013 14.99 -44.09 -16.76
C ASP A 1013 14.35 -45.27 -17.54
N PRO A 1014 14.75 -46.52 -17.26
CA PRO A 1014 14.46 -47.67 -18.14
C PRO A 1014 13.00 -48.15 -18.05
N GLU A 1015 12.32 -47.92 -16.92
CA GLU A 1015 10.88 -48.19 -16.77
C GLU A 1015 9.98 -47.01 -17.22
N ILE A 1016 10.57 -45.93 -17.73
CA ILE A 1016 9.86 -44.72 -18.17
C ILE A 1016 9.13 -44.07 -16.99
N GLN A 1017 9.89 -43.74 -15.94
CA GLN A 1017 9.40 -43.17 -14.67
C GLN A 1017 9.59 -41.65 -14.53
N LEU A 1018 10.31 -40.98 -15.45
CA LEU A 1018 10.59 -39.53 -15.40
C LEU A 1018 9.81 -38.72 -16.45
N LEU A 1019 9.43 -37.50 -16.09
CA LEU A 1019 8.81 -36.50 -16.97
C LEU A 1019 9.76 -36.09 -18.11
N TYR A 1020 11.08 -36.13 -17.94
CA TYR A 1020 12.02 -35.85 -19.02
C TYR A 1020 12.19 -36.97 -20.05
N ASN A 1021 11.56 -38.14 -19.90
CA ASN A 1021 11.76 -39.26 -20.83
C ASN A 1021 11.05 -39.03 -22.18
N PRO A 1022 11.73 -39.13 -23.34
CA PRO A 1022 11.10 -38.95 -24.66
C PRO A 1022 9.92 -39.89 -24.91
N LEU A 1023 9.92 -41.09 -24.32
CA LEU A 1023 8.86 -42.09 -24.51
C LEU A 1023 7.53 -41.73 -23.81
N GLN A 1024 7.48 -40.63 -23.04
CA GLN A 1024 6.22 -40.04 -22.58
C GLN A 1024 5.56 -39.16 -23.64
N TRP A 1025 6.37 -38.52 -24.48
CA TRP A 1025 5.93 -37.38 -25.28
C TRP A 1025 5.63 -37.74 -26.73
N ARG A 1026 4.83 -36.88 -27.36
CA ARG A 1026 4.59 -36.85 -28.80
C ARG A 1026 4.90 -35.44 -29.32
N ASP A 1027 5.29 -35.32 -30.58
CA ASP A 1027 5.39 -34.01 -31.22
C ASP A 1027 3.99 -33.38 -31.41
N ALA A 1028 3.94 -32.12 -31.86
CA ALA A 1028 2.70 -31.43 -32.23
C ALA A 1028 1.95 -32.03 -33.46
N LYS A 1029 2.40 -33.17 -33.99
CA LYS A 1029 1.69 -34.00 -34.99
C LYS A 1029 1.25 -35.34 -34.40
N HIS A 1030 1.35 -35.49 -33.08
CA HIS A 1030 1.07 -36.69 -32.30
C HIS A 1030 1.95 -37.92 -32.63
N VAL A 1031 3.10 -37.72 -33.28
CA VAL A 1031 4.09 -38.78 -33.50
C VAL A 1031 4.88 -38.99 -32.21
N SER A 1032 4.94 -40.23 -31.71
CA SER A 1032 5.75 -40.58 -30.54
C SER A 1032 7.24 -40.35 -30.82
N PHE A 1033 7.96 -39.76 -29.88
CA PHE A 1033 9.42 -39.69 -29.99
C PHE A 1033 10.04 -41.09 -29.79
N PRO A 1034 11.11 -41.44 -30.53
CA PRO A 1034 11.87 -42.67 -30.27
C PRO A 1034 12.67 -42.57 -28.96
N LYS A 1035 13.03 -43.71 -28.37
CA LYS A 1035 13.75 -43.79 -27.09
C LYS A 1035 15.02 -42.91 -27.01
N ASN A 1036 15.70 -42.72 -28.14
CA ASN A 1036 16.95 -41.98 -28.23
C ASN A 1036 16.79 -40.51 -28.69
N ALA A 1037 15.58 -39.94 -28.68
CA ALA A 1037 15.36 -38.53 -29.02
C ALA A 1037 15.65 -37.59 -27.85
N ASP A 1038 16.59 -36.67 -28.02
CA ASP A 1038 16.66 -35.47 -27.18
C ASP A 1038 15.53 -34.51 -27.62
N TRP A 1039 14.35 -34.64 -27.01
CA TRP A 1039 13.18 -33.81 -27.32
C TRP A 1039 13.33 -32.34 -26.89
N LEU A 1040 14.47 -31.95 -26.31
CA LEU A 1040 14.83 -30.55 -26.12
C LEU A 1040 15.68 -30.00 -27.28
N GLN A 1041 15.89 -30.75 -28.37
CA GLN A 1041 16.70 -30.31 -29.52
C GLN A 1041 15.92 -30.35 -30.85
N PRO A 1042 16.05 -29.31 -31.71
CA PRO A 1042 16.77 -28.06 -31.47
C PRO A 1042 15.99 -27.13 -30.51
N PRO A 1043 16.68 -26.30 -29.70
CA PRO A 1043 16.01 -25.31 -28.85
C PRO A 1043 15.27 -24.28 -29.71
N VAL A 1044 14.07 -23.90 -29.28
CA VAL A 1044 13.34 -22.75 -29.81
C VAL A 1044 13.79 -21.51 -29.02
N PRO A 1045 14.53 -20.55 -29.60
CA PRO A 1045 14.94 -19.34 -28.92
C PRO A 1045 13.77 -18.35 -28.85
N VAL A 1046 13.45 -17.88 -27.64
CA VAL A 1046 12.38 -16.89 -27.42
C VAL A 1046 12.96 -15.69 -26.69
N THR A 1047 12.53 -14.47 -27.05
CA THR A 1047 12.86 -13.26 -26.29
C THR A 1047 11.60 -12.80 -25.55
N ILE A 1048 11.64 -12.90 -24.23
CA ILE A 1048 10.50 -12.60 -23.34
C ILE A 1048 10.87 -11.38 -22.51
N ASN A 1049 10.11 -10.29 -22.65
CA ASN A 1049 10.27 -9.05 -21.86
C ASN A 1049 11.70 -8.46 -21.86
N GLY A 1050 12.46 -8.73 -22.93
CA GLY A 1050 13.85 -8.31 -23.12
C GLY A 1050 14.91 -9.33 -22.69
N ARG A 1051 14.52 -10.40 -21.98
CA ARG A 1051 15.40 -11.53 -21.63
C ARG A 1051 15.36 -12.58 -22.74
N LYS A 1052 16.52 -13.14 -23.10
CA LYS A 1052 16.61 -14.31 -24.00
C LYS A 1052 16.39 -15.57 -23.19
N ASP A 1053 15.63 -16.50 -23.74
CA ASP A 1053 15.30 -17.79 -23.13
C ASP A 1053 15.26 -18.89 -24.21
N ALA A 1054 15.20 -20.14 -23.79
CA ALA A 1054 15.15 -21.30 -24.67
C ALA A 1054 14.02 -22.24 -24.26
N PHE A 1055 13.35 -22.82 -25.26
CA PHE A 1055 12.18 -23.67 -25.11
C PHE A 1055 12.31 -24.96 -25.93
N SER A 1056 11.49 -25.97 -25.65
CA SER A 1056 11.32 -27.12 -26.55
C SER A 1056 10.49 -26.71 -27.78
N GLN A 1057 10.59 -27.48 -28.86
CA GLN A 1057 9.51 -27.52 -29.85
C GLN A 1057 8.19 -27.97 -29.19
N ARG A 1058 7.07 -27.73 -29.88
CA ARG A 1058 5.74 -28.05 -29.35
C ARG A 1058 5.51 -29.55 -29.21
N LEU A 1059 4.92 -29.91 -28.08
CA LEU A 1059 4.57 -31.27 -27.67
C LEU A 1059 3.05 -31.44 -27.69
N GLY A 1060 2.58 -32.56 -28.26
CA GLY A 1060 1.19 -32.98 -28.19
C GLY A 1060 0.81 -33.61 -26.85
N GLN A 1061 -0.50 -33.73 -26.60
CA GLN A 1061 -1.04 -34.23 -25.32
C GLN A 1061 -0.93 -35.76 -25.19
N GLU A 1062 -0.64 -36.22 -23.96
CA GLU A 1062 -0.37 -37.63 -23.62
C GLU A 1062 -1.62 -38.52 -23.64
N CYS A 1063 -2.77 -37.99 -23.23
CA CYS A 1063 -4.04 -38.72 -23.18
C CYS A 1063 -4.39 -39.24 -24.58
N GLN A 1064 -4.55 -40.56 -24.77
CA GLN A 1064 -5.03 -41.17 -26.02
C GLN A 1064 -6.25 -42.06 -25.73
N PRO A 1065 -7.16 -42.30 -26.70
CA PRO A 1065 -8.40 -43.05 -26.47
C PRO A 1065 -8.20 -44.45 -25.88
N GLU A 1066 -7.08 -45.10 -26.20
CA GLU A 1066 -6.70 -46.44 -25.73
C GLU A 1066 -6.26 -46.47 -24.26
N GLY A 1067 -6.08 -45.29 -23.64
CA GLY A 1067 -5.74 -45.13 -22.22
C GLY A 1067 -6.95 -44.86 -21.30
N PHE A 1068 -8.18 -44.96 -21.80
CA PHE A 1068 -9.38 -44.83 -20.97
C PHE A 1068 -9.91 -46.20 -20.50
N PRO A 1069 -10.44 -46.31 -19.27
CA PRO A 1069 -10.93 -47.58 -18.69
C PRO A 1069 -12.21 -48.11 -19.33
N THR A 1070 -12.92 -47.29 -20.10
CA THR A 1070 -14.12 -47.66 -20.86
C THR A 1070 -14.23 -46.74 -22.07
N GLU A 1071 -14.57 -47.29 -23.24
CA GLU A 1071 -14.70 -46.48 -24.46
C GLU A 1071 -15.89 -45.51 -24.33
N PRO A 1072 -15.70 -44.20 -24.61
CA PRO A 1072 -16.79 -43.23 -24.54
C PRO A 1072 -17.74 -43.36 -25.76
N PRO A 1073 -19.00 -42.91 -25.65
CA PRO A 1073 -20.03 -43.11 -26.68
C PRO A 1073 -19.64 -42.66 -28.09
N GLN A 1074 -20.07 -43.42 -29.10
CA GLN A 1074 -19.88 -43.12 -30.52
C GLN A 1074 -20.82 -42.00 -31.05
N GLU A 1075 -21.78 -41.56 -30.23
CA GLU A 1075 -22.68 -40.44 -30.51
C GLU A 1075 -22.73 -39.48 -29.30
N ALA A 1076 -23.10 -38.23 -29.53
CA ALA A 1076 -23.19 -37.21 -28.46
C ALA A 1076 -24.37 -37.52 -27.52
N LEU A 1077 -24.11 -37.68 -26.20
CA LEU A 1077 -25.20 -37.90 -25.24
C LEU A 1077 -26.12 -36.68 -25.10
N PHE A 1078 -25.62 -35.47 -25.36
CA PHE A 1078 -26.39 -34.23 -25.29
C PHE A 1078 -26.10 -33.34 -26.49
N ASP A 1079 -27.06 -32.51 -26.88
CA ASP A 1079 -26.81 -31.37 -27.77
C ASP A 1079 -25.98 -30.34 -27.00
N PRO A 1080 -24.71 -30.05 -27.36
CA PRO A 1080 -23.87 -29.17 -26.56
C PRO A 1080 -24.38 -27.74 -26.43
N LYS A 1081 -25.25 -27.30 -27.35
CA LYS A 1081 -25.92 -25.98 -27.28
C LYS A 1081 -27.01 -25.92 -26.21
N LYS A 1082 -27.36 -27.07 -25.61
CA LYS A 1082 -28.26 -27.24 -24.46
C LYS A 1082 -27.49 -27.67 -23.20
N VAL A 1083 -26.19 -27.37 -23.18
CA VAL A 1083 -25.32 -27.53 -22.00
C VAL A 1083 -24.99 -26.14 -21.45
N ALA A 1084 -25.24 -25.94 -20.15
CA ALA A 1084 -24.85 -24.75 -19.42
C ALA A 1084 -23.80 -25.11 -18.36
N ILE A 1085 -22.66 -24.43 -18.38
CA ILE A 1085 -21.54 -24.63 -17.46
C ILE A 1085 -21.57 -23.51 -16.42
N VAL A 1086 -21.70 -23.88 -15.15
CA VAL A 1086 -21.87 -22.95 -14.02
C VAL A 1086 -20.58 -22.93 -13.20
N SER A 1087 -20.08 -21.75 -12.86
CA SER A 1087 -18.96 -21.60 -11.93
C SER A 1087 -19.05 -20.28 -11.16
N ASN A 1088 -18.22 -20.10 -10.15
CA ASN A 1088 -17.93 -18.80 -9.52
C ASN A 1088 -16.64 -18.17 -10.08
N GLY A 1089 -16.14 -18.65 -11.23
CA GLY A 1089 -14.89 -18.23 -11.85
C GLY A 1089 -13.66 -18.96 -11.34
N ARG A 1090 -13.70 -19.59 -10.15
CA ARG A 1090 -12.55 -20.34 -9.57
C ARG A 1090 -12.38 -21.76 -10.13
N CYS A 1091 -13.12 -22.10 -11.18
CA CYS A 1091 -12.82 -23.22 -12.09
C CYS A 1091 -11.43 -23.02 -12.71
N ALA A 1092 -10.53 -23.99 -12.60
CA ALA A 1092 -9.15 -23.88 -13.09
C ALA A 1092 -8.65 -25.14 -13.80
N SER A 1093 -7.51 -25.05 -14.49
CA SER A 1093 -6.78 -26.25 -14.96
C SER A 1093 -7.66 -27.08 -15.92
N SER A 1094 -7.83 -28.38 -15.68
CA SER A 1094 -8.70 -29.32 -16.37
C SER A 1094 -10.16 -28.84 -16.41
N CYS A 1095 -10.60 -28.09 -15.40
CA CYS A 1095 -11.91 -27.44 -15.42
C CYS A 1095 -11.98 -26.30 -16.44
N SER A 1096 -10.97 -25.43 -16.48
CA SER A 1096 -10.88 -24.37 -17.49
C SER A 1096 -10.84 -24.97 -18.89
N LEU A 1097 -10.00 -25.99 -19.12
CA LEU A 1097 -9.89 -26.65 -20.43
C LEU A 1097 -11.25 -27.21 -20.88
N PHE A 1098 -11.92 -28.00 -20.04
CA PHE A 1098 -13.25 -28.53 -20.34
C PHE A 1098 -14.23 -27.40 -20.68
N SER A 1099 -14.29 -26.36 -19.84
CA SER A 1099 -15.24 -25.26 -19.98
C SER A 1099 -14.99 -24.43 -21.24
N ILE A 1100 -13.73 -24.18 -21.58
CA ILE A 1100 -13.30 -23.43 -22.78
C ILE A 1100 -13.52 -24.26 -24.05
N ALA A 1101 -13.18 -25.55 -24.05
CA ALA A 1101 -13.40 -26.41 -25.21
C ALA A 1101 -14.90 -26.58 -25.53
N MET A 1102 -15.73 -26.83 -24.51
CA MET A 1102 -17.19 -26.93 -24.64
C MET A 1102 -17.83 -25.61 -25.11
N ASN A 1103 -17.39 -24.45 -24.59
CA ASN A 1103 -17.89 -23.15 -25.03
C ASN A 1103 -17.45 -22.82 -26.47
N LYS A 1104 -16.15 -22.90 -26.76
CA LYS A 1104 -15.55 -22.49 -28.04
C LYS A 1104 -15.94 -23.38 -29.21
N PHE A 1105 -15.80 -24.70 -29.07
CA PHE A 1105 -15.95 -25.64 -30.19
C PHE A 1105 -17.38 -26.16 -30.33
N GLU A 1106 -18.09 -26.35 -29.21
CA GLU A 1106 -19.41 -26.98 -29.20
C GLU A 1106 -20.57 -25.99 -28.99
N GLY A 1107 -20.28 -24.79 -28.48
CA GLY A 1107 -21.27 -23.72 -28.29
C GLY A 1107 -22.04 -23.78 -26.97
N SER A 1108 -21.53 -24.48 -25.94
CA SER A 1108 -22.13 -24.53 -24.61
C SER A 1108 -22.10 -23.18 -23.90
N LYS A 1109 -23.14 -22.87 -23.11
CA LYS A 1109 -23.27 -21.58 -22.41
C LYS A 1109 -22.50 -21.55 -21.11
N THR A 1110 -21.91 -20.40 -20.77
CA THR A 1110 -21.09 -20.22 -19.57
C THR A 1110 -21.72 -19.21 -18.61
N VAL A 1111 -21.83 -19.58 -17.33
CA VAL A 1111 -22.49 -18.79 -16.29
C VAL A 1111 -21.53 -18.57 -15.12
N VAL A 1112 -21.29 -17.30 -14.78
CA VAL A 1112 -20.65 -16.91 -13.51
C VAL A 1112 -21.72 -16.62 -12.46
N VAL A 1113 -21.59 -17.24 -11.31
CA VAL A 1113 -22.34 -16.93 -10.09
C VAL A 1113 -21.59 -15.83 -9.32
N GLY A 1114 -22.22 -14.67 -9.15
CA GLY A 1114 -21.66 -13.55 -8.39
C GLY A 1114 -20.67 -12.68 -9.16
N GLY A 1115 -19.77 -12.01 -8.44
CA GLY A 1115 -18.87 -11.00 -8.98
C GLY A 1115 -19.54 -9.63 -9.19
N LYS A 1116 -18.74 -8.57 -9.12
CA LYS A 1116 -19.21 -7.19 -9.23
C LYS A 1116 -19.72 -6.91 -10.66
N LYS A 1117 -20.93 -6.37 -10.80
CA LYS A 1117 -21.70 -6.20 -12.06
C LYS A 1117 -21.01 -5.34 -13.12
N ASP A 1118 -20.25 -4.33 -12.71
CA ASP A 1118 -19.47 -3.44 -13.58
C ASP A 1118 -18.04 -3.95 -13.86
N VAL A 1119 -17.64 -5.07 -13.23
CA VAL A 1119 -16.39 -5.78 -13.54
C VAL A 1119 -16.71 -6.95 -14.46
N LYS A 1120 -15.99 -7.06 -15.58
CA LYS A 1120 -16.10 -8.19 -16.50
C LYS A 1120 -15.65 -9.48 -15.81
N GLN A 1121 -16.57 -10.41 -15.64
CA GLN A 1121 -16.31 -11.70 -15.00
C GLN A 1121 -15.82 -12.73 -16.02
N GLN A 1122 -14.81 -13.51 -15.63
CA GLN A 1122 -14.34 -14.68 -16.38
C GLN A 1122 -15.03 -15.92 -15.80
N TYR A 1123 -15.46 -16.89 -16.62
CA TYR A 1123 -16.10 -18.11 -16.11
C TYR A 1123 -15.10 -19.14 -15.54
N CYS A 1124 -13.81 -18.96 -15.81
CA CYS A 1124 -12.74 -19.76 -15.25
C CYS A 1124 -11.47 -18.91 -15.03
N GLY A 1125 -10.54 -19.43 -14.22
CA GLY A 1125 -9.13 -19.04 -14.20
C GLY A 1125 -8.34 -19.77 -15.30
N THR A 1126 -7.03 -19.85 -15.13
CA THR A 1126 -6.08 -20.37 -16.13
C THR A 1126 -6.39 -21.79 -16.59
N ILE A 1127 -6.27 -22.01 -17.91
CA ILE A 1127 -5.64 -23.25 -18.39
C ILE A 1127 -4.14 -23.06 -18.16
N GLY A 1128 -3.63 -23.50 -17.00
CA GLY A 1128 -2.19 -23.64 -16.85
C GLY A 1128 -1.66 -24.65 -17.86
N GLY A 1129 -0.46 -24.44 -18.40
CA GLY A 1129 0.34 -25.57 -18.84
C GLY A 1129 0.80 -26.39 -17.62
N GLN A 1130 1.24 -27.63 -17.81
CA GLN A 1130 1.50 -28.56 -16.69
C GLN A 1130 2.29 -27.91 -15.55
N SER A 1131 1.83 -28.07 -14.32
CA SER A 1131 2.52 -27.68 -13.10
C SER A 1131 3.01 -28.89 -12.32
N THR A 1132 3.90 -28.63 -11.37
CA THR A 1132 4.44 -29.63 -10.47
C THR A 1132 4.99 -28.93 -9.22
N ASP A 1133 5.64 -29.68 -8.33
CA ASP A 1133 6.30 -29.15 -7.14
C ASP A 1133 7.82 -29.41 -7.17
N PHE A 1134 8.53 -28.77 -6.25
CA PHE A 1134 9.97 -28.97 -6.09
C PHE A 1134 10.35 -30.44 -5.82
N SER A 1135 9.56 -31.21 -5.06
CA SER A 1135 9.92 -32.61 -4.75
C SER A 1135 9.87 -33.51 -5.99
N THR A 1136 8.97 -33.21 -6.95
CA THR A 1136 8.94 -33.87 -8.25
C THR A 1136 10.17 -33.52 -9.09
N ILE A 1137 10.53 -32.23 -9.19
CA ILE A 1137 11.75 -31.79 -9.91
C ILE A 1137 13.03 -32.38 -9.30
N ASP A 1138 13.09 -32.44 -7.98
CA ASP A 1138 14.20 -33.04 -7.26
C ASP A 1138 14.29 -34.56 -7.50
N THR A 1139 13.15 -35.23 -7.72
CA THR A 1139 13.09 -36.64 -8.11
C THR A 1139 13.68 -36.87 -9.51
N GLU A 1140 13.34 -36.03 -10.50
CA GLU A 1140 13.96 -36.07 -11.85
C GLU A 1140 15.51 -35.96 -11.75
N ILE A 1141 15.99 -35.06 -10.89
CA ILE A 1141 17.42 -34.77 -10.69
C ILE A 1141 18.13 -35.91 -9.95
N LYS A 1142 17.50 -36.49 -8.93
CA LYS A 1142 18.05 -37.58 -8.12
C LYS A 1142 18.13 -38.89 -8.92
N THR A 1143 17.08 -39.28 -9.62
CA THR A 1143 17.10 -40.49 -10.48
C THR A 1143 18.05 -40.35 -11.67
N ALA A 1144 18.13 -39.19 -12.32
CA ALA A 1144 19.15 -38.92 -13.35
C ALA A 1144 20.59 -38.81 -12.80
N LYS A 1145 20.79 -39.02 -11.49
CA LYS A 1145 22.09 -38.96 -10.77
C LYS A 1145 22.79 -37.60 -10.87
N LEU A 1146 22.04 -36.52 -11.04
CA LEU A 1146 22.53 -35.15 -11.27
C LEU A 1146 22.52 -34.26 -10.01
N LYS A 1147 22.12 -34.79 -8.84
CA LYS A 1147 21.99 -33.99 -7.60
C LYS A 1147 23.26 -33.29 -7.13
N ASN A 1148 24.43 -33.83 -7.45
CA ASN A 1148 25.75 -33.22 -7.15
C ASN A 1148 26.21 -32.16 -8.18
N HIS A 1149 25.40 -31.87 -9.20
CA HIS A 1149 25.74 -30.88 -10.23
C HIS A 1149 25.50 -29.45 -9.72
N THR A 1150 26.34 -28.49 -10.10
CA THR A 1150 26.30 -27.11 -9.57
C THR A 1150 25.00 -26.35 -9.85
N LEU A 1151 24.28 -26.74 -10.91
CA LEU A 1151 22.97 -26.18 -11.27
C LEU A 1151 21.80 -26.76 -10.44
N ALA A 1152 22.00 -27.85 -9.70
CA ALA A 1152 20.92 -28.48 -8.96
C ALA A 1152 20.51 -27.65 -7.73
N PRO A 1153 19.20 -27.53 -7.43
CA PRO A 1153 18.75 -27.09 -6.11
C PRO A 1153 19.23 -28.08 -5.03
N PRO A 1154 19.64 -27.59 -3.84
CA PRO A 1154 19.89 -28.46 -2.69
C PRO A 1154 18.57 -29.07 -2.18
N ASP A 1155 18.63 -29.95 -1.19
CA ASP A 1155 17.42 -30.38 -0.47
C ASP A 1155 16.94 -29.25 0.45
N LEU A 1156 15.62 -29.06 0.55
CA LEU A 1156 15.00 -28.18 1.53
C LEU A 1156 15.26 -28.68 2.95
N LEU A 1157 15.65 -27.75 3.83
CA LEU A 1157 15.83 -28.00 5.27
C LEU A 1157 14.54 -27.82 6.09
N VAL A 1158 13.54 -27.14 5.52
CA VAL A 1158 12.25 -26.80 6.15
C VAL A 1158 11.08 -27.52 5.49
N ASN A 1159 9.97 -27.68 6.22
CA ASN A 1159 8.72 -28.26 5.71
C ASN A 1159 7.97 -27.30 4.77
N GLY A 1160 8.57 -27.05 3.60
CA GLY A 1160 8.06 -26.14 2.57
C GLY A 1160 7.58 -26.88 1.34
N VAL A 1161 6.46 -26.41 0.76
CA VAL A 1161 6.00 -26.79 -0.58
C VAL A 1161 6.19 -25.58 -1.48
N PHE A 1162 6.96 -25.78 -2.56
CA PHE A 1162 7.12 -24.81 -3.64
C PHE A 1162 6.55 -25.40 -4.93
N GLY A 1163 5.46 -24.80 -5.45
CA GLY A 1163 4.89 -25.16 -6.73
C GLY A 1163 5.51 -24.37 -7.88
N ILE A 1164 5.47 -24.92 -9.09
CA ILE A 1164 5.95 -24.28 -10.33
C ILE A 1164 5.10 -24.67 -11.54
N THR A 1165 4.95 -23.80 -12.54
CA THR A 1165 4.49 -24.19 -13.89
C THR A 1165 5.65 -24.66 -14.75
N TRP A 1166 5.61 -25.95 -15.10
CA TRP A 1166 6.64 -26.76 -15.77
C TRP A 1166 6.58 -26.71 -17.30
N ARG A 1167 5.38 -26.88 -17.87
CA ARG A 1167 5.10 -26.63 -19.30
C ARG A 1167 4.22 -25.41 -19.43
N LEU A 1168 4.35 -24.68 -20.53
CA LEU A 1168 3.41 -23.63 -20.94
C LEU A 1168 2.48 -24.24 -22.00
N ALA A 1169 1.17 -24.08 -21.84
CA ALA A 1169 0.19 -24.48 -22.83
C ALA A 1169 -0.19 -23.29 -23.71
N PHE A 1170 -0.37 -23.51 -25.00
CA PHE A 1170 -0.92 -22.52 -25.93
C PHE A 1170 -2.46 -22.60 -25.97
N GLY A 1171 -3.11 -21.48 -26.29
CA GLY A 1171 -4.54 -21.32 -26.05
C GLY A 1171 -5.49 -21.70 -27.18
N ILE A 1172 -6.76 -21.81 -26.80
CA ILE A 1172 -7.86 -22.22 -27.68
C ILE A 1172 -8.45 -21.04 -28.48
N ASP A 1173 -8.27 -19.79 -28.02
CA ASP A 1173 -8.71 -18.60 -28.74
C ASP A 1173 -7.63 -18.07 -29.70
N ASP A 1174 -6.36 -18.12 -29.30
CA ASP A 1174 -5.19 -17.95 -30.19
C ASP A 1174 -4.14 -19.05 -29.93
N PRO A 1175 -3.92 -19.99 -30.86
CA PRO A 1175 -2.96 -21.08 -30.70
C PRO A 1175 -1.51 -20.63 -30.78
N ASN A 1176 -1.21 -19.35 -31.05
CA ASN A 1176 0.14 -18.79 -31.07
C ASN A 1176 0.53 -18.13 -29.74
N GLN A 1177 -0.44 -17.83 -28.88
CA GLN A 1177 -0.22 -17.23 -27.57
C GLN A 1177 -0.43 -18.27 -26.44
N PRO A 1178 0.27 -18.15 -25.31
CA PRO A 1178 -0.03 -18.92 -24.11
C PRO A 1178 -1.52 -18.86 -23.76
N ALA A 1179 -2.11 -19.98 -23.33
CA ALA A 1179 -3.52 -20.07 -22.94
C ALA A 1179 -3.84 -19.14 -21.76
N GLU A 1180 -2.86 -18.97 -20.87
CA GLU A 1180 -2.94 -18.08 -19.72
C GLU A 1180 -3.21 -16.61 -20.12
N TRP A 1181 -2.70 -16.14 -21.26
CA TRP A 1181 -2.88 -14.74 -21.71
C TRP A 1181 -4.28 -14.42 -22.27
N GLN A 1182 -5.21 -15.36 -22.25
CA GLN A 1182 -6.46 -15.29 -23.01
C GLN A 1182 -7.68 -14.97 -22.10
N ASN A 1183 -8.71 -14.36 -22.69
CA ASN A 1183 -9.92 -13.93 -21.97
C ASN A 1183 -11.05 -14.92 -22.19
N HIS A 1184 -11.67 -15.37 -21.11
CA HIS A 1184 -12.79 -16.32 -21.13
C HIS A 1184 -13.98 -15.70 -20.37
N GLN A 1185 -14.52 -14.63 -20.97
CA GLN A 1185 -15.68 -13.89 -20.45
C GLN A 1185 -16.93 -14.76 -20.48
N ALA A 1186 -17.72 -14.71 -19.40
CA ALA A 1186 -18.96 -15.49 -19.31
C ALA A 1186 -20.05 -14.98 -20.26
N ASP A 1187 -20.83 -15.90 -20.86
CA ASP A 1187 -22.07 -15.56 -21.55
C ASP A 1187 -23.07 -14.86 -20.62
N VAL A 1188 -23.11 -15.28 -19.35
CA VAL A 1188 -24.02 -14.78 -18.32
C VAL A 1188 -23.28 -14.52 -17.02
N ASN A 1189 -23.33 -13.28 -16.51
CA ASN A 1189 -23.12 -13.00 -15.09
C ASN A 1189 -24.49 -13.11 -14.39
N LEU A 1190 -24.65 -14.10 -13.52
CA LEU A 1190 -25.88 -14.37 -12.77
C LEU A 1190 -25.90 -13.51 -11.49
N PRO A 1191 -26.80 -12.51 -11.40
CA PRO A 1191 -26.93 -11.71 -10.19
C PRO A 1191 -27.55 -12.56 -9.07
N LEU A 1192 -26.75 -12.84 -8.04
CA LEU A 1192 -27.23 -13.48 -6.81
C LEU A 1192 -28.32 -12.63 -6.14
N THR A 1193 -29.44 -13.25 -5.81
CA THR A 1193 -30.43 -12.75 -4.85
C THR A 1193 -30.27 -13.50 -3.52
N GLU A 1194 -31.07 -13.16 -2.50
CA GLU A 1194 -31.03 -13.84 -1.20
C GLU A 1194 -31.36 -15.34 -1.33
N GLU A 1195 -32.28 -15.72 -2.22
CA GLU A 1195 -32.71 -17.09 -2.46
C GLU A 1195 -31.66 -17.94 -3.21
N LEU A 1196 -30.76 -17.29 -3.97
CA LEU A 1196 -29.69 -17.92 -4.74
C LEU A 1196 -28.38 -18.03 -3.94
N ALA A 1197 -28.20 -17.22 -2.89
CA ALA A 1197 -26.97 -17.16 -2.12
C ALA A 1197 -26.62 -18.55 -1.53
N ASN A 1198 -25.49 -19.10 -1.99
CA ASN A 1198 -24.95 -20.40 -1.57
C ASN A 1198 -25.92 -21.60 -1.70
N ASN A 1199 -26.94 -21.48 -2.55
CA ASN A 1199 -27.96 -22.51 -2.80
C ASN A 1199 -27.80 -23.08 -4.22
N PRO A 1200 -27.04 -24.18 -4.40
CA PRO A 1200 -26.80 -24.77 -5.72
C PRO A 1200 -28.10 -25.12 -6.48
N VAL A 1201 -29.12 -25.66 -5.79
CA VAL A 1201 -30.39 -26.04 -6.45
C VAL A 1201 -31.14 -24.82 -6.98
N ALA A 1202 -31.21 -23.73 -6.21
CA ALA A 1202 -31.85 -22.50 -6.67
C ALA A 1202 -31.07 -21.83 -7.81
N ILE A 1203 -29.73 -21.89 -7.77
CA ILE A 1203 -28.86 -21.45 -8.88
C ILE A 1203 -29.15 -22.28 -10.14
N TRP A 1204 -29.23 -23.61 -10.05
CA TRP A 1204 -29.54 -24.47 -11.21
C TRP A 1204 -30.94 -24.16 -11.77
N GLU A 1205 -31.94 -23.94 -10.92
CA GLU A 1205 -33.30 -23.59 -11.35
C GLU A 1205 -33.39 -22.22 -12.04
N GLU A 1206 -32.65 -21.21 -11.57
CA GLU A 1206 -32.57 -19.91 -12.25
C GLU A 1206 -31.70 -19.94 -13.52
N VAL A 1207 -30.69 -20.82 -13.58
CA VAL A 1207 -29.91 -21.08 -14.81
C VAL A 1207 -30.77 -21.74 -15.88
N ILE A 1208 -31.57 -22.76 -15.56
CA ILE A 1208 -32.56 -23.35 -16.50
C ILE A 1208 -33.43 -22.23 -17.06
N LYS A 1209 -34.10 -21.48 -16.18
CA LYS A 1209 -35.05 -20.41 -16.53
C LYS A 1209 -34.44 -19.24 -17.36
N ARG A 1210 -33.12 -19.06 -17.37
CA ARG A 1210 -32.44 -17.96 -18.09
C ARG A 1210 -31.60 -18.38 -19.30
N VAL A 1211 -31.24 -19.67 -19.41
CA VAL A 1211 -30.16 -20.12 -20.31
C VAL A 1211 -30.55 -21.34 -21.16
N LEU A 1212 -31.53 -22.14 -20.74
CA LEU A 1212 -31.91 -23.41 -21.37
C LEU A 1212 -33.39 -23.44 -21.81
#